data_AF-A0A9D7CG59-F1
#
_entry.id   AF-A0A9D7CG59-F1
#
_cell.length_a   1.000
_cell.length_b   1.000
_cell.length_c   1.000
_cell.angle_alpha   90.00
_cell.angle_beta   90.00
_cell.angle_gamma   90.00
#
_symmetry.space_group_name_H-M   'P 1'
#
loop_
_entity.id
_entity.type
_entity.pdbx_description
1 polymer ?
#
loop_
_entity_poly.entity_id
_entity_poly.type
_entity_poly.pdbx_seq_one_letter_code
_entity_poly.pdbx_strand_id
1 'polypeptide(L)'
;MPAILTHHAIMLLARERVRDLRDRLMAKKASAAQLTDLELRVLRLATLTFILLSDGDDAPSLAPDTPNDPAWPSGFGANASRYAVMGSMGPDIPGLAAIVAPGQATWFDTIHKGTPDANREQLNSRATDMALEVYRRSAFAMTDRSTAGPDAARAYLRDLNRIRAYALGHLTHIAGDVLAHPFIADVEWHVPSRDTPKLFNKIRLSELRKFGHDKVEGSLDSKVARDFFGRLDGPRSGQPWSAWWPPLDEVPPELFRGYASAFEEVYKASLNRPDGLRGVEVELRKLTLPTPDADFFRDGYRTLNHAGVGLLYDWGYGSWLGFLSVAILPLMATMPLALALGRGKRVFETSIDDAGERAAFEIFALPLAMNCLLPLAFGILASGKIWREAEAELTVGLIGAGLSTFTGLLALPFLFADMDPGAGWRWALLLILPAAIGLGMSVTALTKALLGEDRRSKLPLLFGAPFLIAAVIAVLVLLFAELIGNVGSETAGQVTWVVVAALLGVVLLIALFALPATLRDAKLPEKPAPFPATRPHHVRLFERSSLFELPGQHDATTTEAHYPSGVRPLLRLWWTGAGKRFVRPRHTHIEVVVTREDSNPAIVPAPITPMTLRQLAAYLPVAFRTAGHDGLQCALVHEEDADVTIPPGASFADLADLKEQDEEDLPESALSTAAADFKELTAENDKKSVVLFHAPKRMQAVRFDRFGPVPFDERETESVRGAGKVSGDGTRLQGAGTSFRFFFREGDRVVVNGSARVVTRVESDLVLVISSPFRPAPDGEVYERLGAEGEVTRGYTFGAFPHLMRNSGDSIMELAGDLGALLCLGGTSHMLDGTESPIADLVGMVDGAGTAIASTTLTRVQRVFGNWSLDRRLVEEWRELVTGGAVARGAGAADPGEVTLMQQGWIPTLRKWLQVVDDQGANAADAAAHSAGLSEPSNLALSQAIARLLDMPAPSLVTRGP
;
A
#
# COMPACT_ATOMS: atom_id res chain seq x y z
N MET A 1 0.63 0.43 -1.02
CA MET A 1 0.88 1.86 -0.83
C MET A 1 0.76 2.13 0.63
N PRO A 2 1.70 2.84 1.25
CA PRO A 2 1.54 3.23 2.65
C PRO A 2 0.13 3.80 2.88
N ALA A 3 -0.49 3.48 4.01
CA ALA A 3 -1.86 3.91 4.25
C ALA A 3 -1.92 5.40 4.68
N ILE A 4 -3.15 5.92 4.79
CA ILE A 4 -3.44 7.36 4.92
C ILE A 4 -2.65 8.04 6.05
N LEU A 5 -2.55 7.41 7.23
CA LEU A 5 -1.83 7.99 8.36
C LEU A 5 -0.32 8.00 8.15
N THR A 6 0.23 7.03 7.42
CA THR A 6 1.64 7.02 7.07
C THR A 6 2.00 8.23 6.21
N HIS A 7 1.27 8.47 5.10
CA HIS A 7 1.54 9.63 4.25
C HIS A 7 1.29 10.97 4.96
N HIS A 8 0.25 11.04 5.79
CA HIS A 8 0.01 12.19 6.65
C HIS A 8 1.21 12.45 7.59
N ALA A 9 1.69 11.42 8.29
CA ALA A 9 2.84 11.55 9.18
C ALA A 9 4.12 11.96 8.45
N ILE A 10 4.36 11.44 7.24
CA ILE A 10 5.50 11.82 6.39
C ILE A 10 5.41 13.30 5.96
N MET A 11 4.22 13.78 5.58
CA MET A 11 4.00 15.19 5.29
C MET A 11 4.31 16.07 6.50
N LEU A 12 3.85 15.68 7.69
CA LEU A 12 4.16 16.39 8.93
C LEU A 12 5.67 16.37 9.23
N LEU A 13 6.33 15.22 9.08
CA LEU A 13 7.79 15.13 9.24
C LEU A 13 8.50 16.07 8.26
N ALA A 14 8.14 16.07 6.98
CA ALA A 14 8.73 16.95 5.97
C ALA A 14 8.58 18.43 6.34
N ARG A 15 7.39 18.85 6.76
CA ARG A 15 7.14 20.21 7.26
C ARG A 15 8.04 20.56 8.44
N GLU A 16 8.17 19.65 9.39
CA GLU A 16 8.95 19.87 10.60
C GLU A 16 10.47 19.89 10.32
N ARG A 17 10.94 19.14 9.31
CA ARG A 17 12.31 19.23 8.80
C ARG A 17 12.60 20.56 8.12
N VAL A 18 11.66 21.06 7.30
CA VAL A 18 11.77 22.41 6.72
C VAL A 18 11.77 23.48 7.83
N ARG A 19 10.95 23.31 8.88
CA ARG A 19 10.94 24.19 10.04
C ARG A 19 12.27 24.19 10.77
N ASP A 20 12.81 23.02 11.08
CA ASP A 20 14.08 22.86 11.79
C ASP A 20 15.23 23.51 11.01
N LEU A 21 15.28 23.28 9.69
CA LEU A 21 16.22 23.96 8.79
C LEU A 21 16.12 25.49 8.87
N ARG A 22 14.90 26.02 8.76
CA ARG A 22 14.64 27.47 8.86
C ARG A 22 15.10 28.02 10.21
N ASP A 23 14.71 27.36 11.30
CA ASP A 23 14.94 27.86 12.66
C ASP A 23 16.43 27.86 13.02
N ARG A 24 17.19 26.85 12.58
CA ARG A 24 18.65 26.81 12.74
C ARG A 24 19.35 27.93 11.99
N LEU A 25 18.97 28.16 10.73
CA LEU A 25 19.53 29.27 9.93
C LEU A 25 19.15 30.64 10.50
N MET A 26 17.91 30.80 11.01
CA MET A 26 17.48 32.01 11.71
C MET A 26 18.28 32.23 12.99
N ALA A 27 18.53 31.17 13.78
CA ALA A 27 19.34 31.25 14.99
C ALA A 27 20.79 31.65 14.69
N LYS A 28 21.40 31.06 13.65
CA LYS A 28 22.75 31.43 13.18
C LYS A 28 22.81 32.87 12.67
N LYS A 29 21.78 33.32 11.95
CA LYS A 29 21.64 34.73 11.54
C LYS A 29 21.55 35.67 12.75
N ALA A 30 20.78 35.29 13.77
CA ALA A 30 20.60 36.08 14.98
C ALA A 30 21.86 36.15 15.87
N SER A 31 22.73 35.14 15.83
CA SER A 31 24.00 35.12 16.57
C SER A 31 25.10 35.99 15.94
N ALA A 32 24.80 36.72 14.86
CA ALA A 32 25.76 37.50 14.08
C ALA A 32 26.95 36.66 13.55
N ALA A 33 26.75 35.35 13.38
CA ALA A 33 27.71 34.49 12.72
C ALA A 33 27.90 34.91 11.25
N GLN A 34 29.07 34.62 10.69
CA GLN A 34 29.33 34.88 9.28
C GLN A 34 28.52 33.89 8.43
N LEU A 35 27.55 34.42 7.68
CA LEU A 35 26.71 33.63 6.77
C LEU A 35 27.28 33.65 5.35
N THR A 36 27.00 32.58 4.62
CA THR A 36 27.20 32.46 3.19
C THR A 36 25.95 32.87 2.42
N ASP A 37 26.09 33.19 1.13
CA ASP A 37 24.93 33.45 0.27
C ASP A 37 24.02 32.22 0.13
N LEU A 38 24.60 31.01 0.13
CA LEU A 38 23.87 29.74 0.17
C LEU A 38 22.95 29.65 1.39
N GLU A 39 23.46 29.89 2.60
CA GLU A 39 22.67 29.84 3.84
C GLU A 39 21.48 30.81 3.80
N LEU A 40 21.66 32.02 3.25
CA LEU A 40 20.59 33.00 3.10
C LEU A 40 19.54 32.58 2.05
N ARG A 41 19.96 31.97 0.94
CA ARG A 41 19.05 31.41 -0.08
C ARG A 41 18.22 30.27 0.50
N VAL A 42 18.87 29.32 1.18
CA VAL A 42 18.21 28.18 1.82
C VAL A 42 17.27 28.66 2.91
N LEU A 43 17.65 29.67 3.71
CA LEU A 43 16.78 30.27 4.72
C LEU A 43 15.51 30.86 4.10
N ARG A 44 15.63 31.62 3.01
CA ARG A 44 14.48 32.19 2.31
C ARG A 44 13.57 31.09 1.75
N LEU A 45 14.15 30.09 1.10
CA LEU A 45 13.39 28.98 0.51
C LEU A 45 12.67 28.16 1.59
N ALA A 46 13.35 27.82 2.69
CA ALA A 46 12.77 27.10 3.81
C ALA A 46 11.66 27.90 4.50
N THR A 47 11.82 29.22 4.63
CA THR A 47 10.78 30.11 5.18
C THR A 47 9.51 30.06 4.34
N LEU A 48 9.62 30.23 3.01
CA LEU A 48 8.47 30.18 2.11
C LEU A 48 7.82 28.79 2.08
N THR A 49 8.65 27.74 2.02
CA THR A 49 8.17 26.35 2.03
C THR A 49 7.40 26.04 3.31
N PHE A 50 7.92 26.44 4.47
CA PHE A 50 7.23 26.25 5.75
C PHE A 50 5.91 27.02 5.81
N ILE A 51 5.87 28.24 5.29
CA ILE A 51 4.62 29.04 5.22
C ILE A 51 3.59 28.31 4.37
N LEU A 52 3.96 27.73 3.23
CA LEU A 52 3.02 27.02 2.35
C LEU A 52 2.57 25.67 2.91
N LEU A 53 3.43 24.96 3.64
CA LEU A 53 3.07 23.72 4.35
C LEU A 53 2.28 23.98 5.64
N SER A 54 2.22 25.24 6.07
CA SER A 54 1.43 25.68 7.21
C SER A 54 0.20 26.44 6.72
N ASP A 55 -0.85 26.47 7.52
CA ASP A 55 -2.03 27.27 7.23
C ASP A 55 -2.44 28.02 8.48
N GLY A 56 -2.36 29.36 8.43
CA GLY A 56 -2.59 30.22 9.59
C GLY A 56 -4.07 30.42 9.91
N ASP A 57 -4.95 30.29 8.91
CA ASP A 57 -6.38 30.58 9.03
C ASP A 57 -7.25 29.32 8.85
N ASP A 58 -6.83 28.34 8.03
CA ASP A 58 -7.56 27.08 7.81
C ASP A 58 -6.98 25.88 8.59
N ALA A 59 -6.21 26.13 9.66
CA ALA A 59 -5.69 25.07 10.52
C ALA A 59 -6.83 24.18 11.07
N PRO A 60 -6.60 22.88 11.35
CA PRO A 60 -7.59 22.03 12.00
C PRO A 60 -8.14 22.70 13.28
N SER A 61 -9.47 22.77 13.41
CA SER A 61 -10.13 23.50 14.52
C SER A 61 -9.89 22.88 15.90
N LEU A 62 -9.51 21.60 15.93
CA LEU A 62 -9.05 20.90 17.11
C LEU A 62 -7.54 20.76 16.99
N ALA A 63 -6.80 21.34 17.94
CA ALA A 63 -5.45 20.88 18.21
C ALA A 63 -5.61 19.40 18.57
N PRO A 64 -5.15 18.47 17.73
CA PRO A 64 -5.11 17.09 18.13
C PRO A 64 -4.25 17.06 19.39
N ASP A 65 -4.59 16.20 20.37
CA ASP A 65 -3.69 15.84 21.47
C ASP A 65 -2.44 15.15 20.87
N THR A 66 -1.67 15.85 20.06
CA THR A 66 -0.33 15.46 19.69
C THR A 66 0.52 15.59 20.94
N PRO A 67 1.51 14.71 21.13
CA PRO A 67 2.37 14.81 22.28
C PRO A 67 2.92 16.24 22.39
N ASN A 68 2.67 16.90 23.53
CA ASN A 68 3.38 18.14 23.90
C ASN A 68 4.83 17.75 24.19
N ASP A 69 5.59 17.54 23.12
CA ASP A 69 6.97 17.10 23.18
C ASP A 69 7.90 18.30 23.40
N PRO A 70 8.77 18.29 24.43
CA PRO A 70 9.81 19.31 24.59
C PRO A 70 10.71 19.50 23.37
N ALA A 71 10.90 18.46 22.54
CA ALA A 71 11.64 18.55 21.28
C ALA A 71 10.93 19.43 20.23
N TRP A 72 9.61 19.62 20.36
CA TRP A 72 8.76 20.40 19.46
C TRP A 72 7.83 21.35 20.24
N PRO A 73 8.37 22.43 20.83
CA PRO A 73 7.65 23.29 21.81
C PRO A 73 6.38 23.98 21.28
N SER A 74 6.24 24.09 19.96
CA SER A 74 5.08 24.68 19.27
C SER A 74 3.96 23.68 18.99
N GLY A 75 4.12 22.41 19.38
CA GLY A 75 3.19 21.31 19.06
C GLY A 75 3.49 20.70 17.69
N PHE A 76 3.73 19.38 17.65
CA PHE A 76 3.95 18.67 16.41
C PHE A 76 2.68 18.70 15.55
N GLY A 77 2.80 19.12 14.29
CA GLY A 77 1.67 19.26 13.35
C GLY A 77 0.73 20.44 13.62
N ALA A 78 1.00 21.27 14.63
CA ALA A 78 0.23 22.49 14.86
C ALA A 78 0.33 23.43 13.66
N ASN A 79 -0.82 23.96 13.23
CA ASN A 79 -0.97 24.83 12.05
C ASN A 79 -0.50 24.19 10.73
N ALA A 80 -0.49 22.85 10.62
CA ALA A 80 -0.26 22.20 9.33
C ALA A 80 -1.42 22.51 8.37
N SER A 81 -1.11 22.70 7.09
CA SER A 81 -2.14 22.96 6.09
C SER A 81 -2.99 21.71 5.82
N ARG A 82 -4.31 21.83 5.92
CA ARG A 82 -5.24 20.76 5.52
C ARG A 82 -5.09 20.42 4.04
N TYR A 83 -4.70 21.38 3.21
CA TYR A 83 -4.47 21.16 1.79
C TYR A 83 -3.17 20.42 1.53
N ALA A 84 -2.12 20.62 2.35
CA ALA A 84 -0.93 19.77 2.30
C ALA A 84 -1.24 18.33 2.76
N VAL A 85 -2.08 18.15 3.79
CA VAL A 85 -2.58 16.82 4.18
C VAL A 85 -3.36 16.19 3.02
N MET A 86 -4.28 16.92 2.39
CA MET A 86 -4.99 16.47 1.19
C MET A 86 -4.02 16.07 0.07
N GLY A 87 -3.01 16.91 -0.17
CA GLY A 87 -1.96 16.67 -1.15
C GLY A 87 -1.18 15.38 -0.88
N SER A 88 -0.96 15.02 0.39
CA SER A 88 -0.25 13.79 0.76
C SER A 88 -0.96 12.50 0.35
N MET A 89 -2.18 12.56 -0.18
CA MET A 89 -2.88 11.44 -0.82
C MET A 89 -3.19 11.72 -2.30
N GLY A 90 -2.49 12.69 -2.90
CA GLY A 90 -2.73 13.16 -4.26
C GLY A 90 -2.68 12.05 -5.32
N PRO A 91 -1.62 11.21 -5.37
CA PRO A 91 -1.53 10.06 -6.27
C PRO A 91 -2.61 8.99 -6.06
N ASP A 92 -3.20 8.90 -4.86
CA ASP A 92 -4.16 7.87 -4.48
C ASP A 92 -5.62 8.24 -4.78
N ILE A 93 -5.92 9.53 -4.92
CA ILE A 93 -7.26 10.02 -5.28
C ILE A 93 -7.88 9.24 -6.46
N PRO A 94 -7.17 8.97 -7.57
CA PRO A 94 -7.70 8.21 -8.70
C PRO A 94 -8.10 6.78 -8.35
N GLY A 95 -7.41 6.12 -7.42
CA GLY A 95 -7.71 4.75 -7.01
C GLY A 95 -9.00 4.60 -6.20
N LEU A 96 -9.53 5.73 -5.73
CA LEU A 96 -10.78 5.87 -4.99
C LEU A 96 -11.89 6.51 -5.82
N ALA A 97 -11.59 7.00 -7.01
CA ALA A 97 -12.55 7.59 -7.93
C ALA A 97 -13.28 6.51 -8.72
N ALA A 98 -14.61 6.62 -8.84
CA ALA A 98 -15.43 5.59 -9.47
C ALA A 98 -15.07 4.18 -8.98
N ILE A 99 -14.88 4.00 -7.66
CA ILE A 99 -14.24 2.83 -7.04
C ILE A 99 -14.88 1.46 -7.37
N VAL A 100 -16.13 1.49 -7.83
CA VAL A 100 -16.93 0.32 -8.24
C VAL A 100 -16.93 0.08 -9.75
N ALA A 101 -16.38 1.01 -10.55
CA ALA A 101 -16.24 0.87 -12.00
C ALA A 101 -15.14 -0.14 -12.36
N PRO A 102 -15.39 -1.03 -13.33
CA PRO A 102 -14.36 -1.91 -13.86
C PRO A 102 -13.18 -1.10 -14.42
N GLY A 103 -11.95 -1.56 -14.14
CA GLY A 103 -10.74 -0.95 -14.69
C GLY A 103 -10.36 0.41 -14.09
N GLN A 104 -11.04 0.92 -13.06
CA GLN A 104 -10.71 2.23 -12.44
C GLN A 104 -9.24 2.31 -11.95
N ALA A 105 -8.69 1.20 -11.47
CA ALA A 105 -7.31 1.10 -10.99
C ALA A 105 -6.26 1.46 -12.06
N THR A 106 -6.62 1.39 -13.35
CA THR A 106 -5.79 1.80 -14.49
C THR A 106 -5.16 3.19 -14.27
N TRP A 107 -5.95 4.16 -13.79
CA TRP A 107 -5.49 5.54 -13.65
C TRP A 107 -4.54 5.72 -12.49
N PHE A 108 -4.86 5.05 -11.38
CA PHE A 108 -3.99 4.97 -10.21
C PHE A 108 -2.66 4.31 -10.54
N ASP A 109 -2.68 3.14 -11.20
CA ASP A 109 -1.47 2.44 -11.63
C ASP A 109 -0.65 3.30 -12.60
N THR A 110 -1.29 4.08 -13.48
CA THR A 110 -0.58 4.96 -14.41
C THR A 110 0.26 6.02 -13.69
N ILE A 111 -0.24 6.62 -12.60
CA ILE A 111 0.54 7.60 -11.82
C ILE A 111 1.73 6.93 -11.13
N HIS A 112 1.50 5.76 -10.55
CA HIS A 112 2.52 5.06 -9.75
C HIS A 112 3.55 4.34 -10.61
N LYS A 113 3.18 3.86 -11.80
CA LYS A 113 4.01 2.97 -12.62
C LYS A 113 4.32 3.51 -14.00
N GLY A 114 3.73 4.64 -14.40
CA GLY A 114 3.83 5.21 -15.75
C GLY A 114 2.98 4.47 -16.79
N THR A 115 2.29 3.40 -16.39
CA THR A 115 1.43 2.57 -17.23
C THR A 115 0.39 1.87 -16.35
N PRO A 116 -0.78 1.49 -16.87
CA PRO A 116 -1.69 0.62 -16.14
C PRO A 116 -1.22 -0.84 -16.03
N ASP A 117 -0.17 -1.24 -16.74
CA ASP A 117 0.32 -2.62 -16.73
C ASP A 117 1.38 -2.86 -15.65
N ALA A 118 1.02 -3.63 -14.62
CA ALA A 118 1.93 -4.04 -13.55
C ALA A 118 3.15 -4.88 -14.04
N ASN A 119 3.11 -5.39 -15.27
CA ASN A 119 4.21 -6.13 -15.89
C ASN A 119 5.03 -5.29 -16.87
N ARG A 120 4.76 -3.98 -16.94
CA ARG A 120 5.48 -3.01 -17.78
C ARG A 120 5.74 -1.71 -17.02
N GLU A 121 6.03 -1.80 -15.72
CA GLU A 121 6.28 -0.61 -14.88
C GLU A 121 7.51 0.15 -15.38
N GLN A 122 7.36 1.44 -15.66
CA GLN A 122 8.47 2.29 -16.13
C GLN A 122 9.37 2.66 -14.97
N LEU A 123 10.68 2.77 -15.21
CA LEU A 123 11.60 3.36 -14.24
C LEU A 123 11.17 4.79 -13.89
N ASN A 124 10.74 5.52 -14.92
CA ASN A 124 10.28 6.88 -14.83
C ASN A 124 8.75 6.95 -14.99
N SER A 125 8.02 7.03 -13.87
CA SER A 125 6.56 7.23 -13.94
C SER A 125 6.15 8.70 -14.05
N ARG A 126 7.06 9.66 -14.09
CA ARG A 126 6.72 11.10 -14.16
C ARG A 126 5.87 11.62 -12.98
N ALA A 127 5.94 10.98 -11.82
CA ALA A 127 5.16 11.37 -10.64
C ALA A 127 5.46 12.81 -10.17
N THR A 128 6.73 13.25 -10.17
CA THR A 128 7.07 14.63 -9.80
C THR A 128 6.62 15.65 -10.83
N ASP A 129 6.72 15.32 -12.13
CA ASP A 129 6.16 16.15 -13.20
C ASP A 129 4.65 16.34 -12.98
N MET A 130 3.94 15.26 -12.63
CA MET A 130 2.51 15.29 -12.34
C MET A 130 2.19 16.28 -11.21
N ALA A 131 2.86 16.20 -10.06
CA ALA A 131 2.61 17.10 -8.93
C ALA A 131 2.80 18.58 -9.29
N LEU A 132 3.89 18.92 -10.01
CA LEU A 132 4.18 20.29 -10.45
C LEU A 132 3.21 20.77 -11.54
N GLU A 133 2.81 19.87 -12.44
CA GLU A 133 1.86 20.17 -13.51
C GLU A 133 0.44 20.39 -12.98
N VAL A 134 0.02 19.69 -11.92
CA VAL A 134 -1.24 19.98 -11.21
C VAL A 134 -1.26 21.44 -10.75
N TYR A 135 -0.20 21.88 -10.05
CA TYR A 135 -0.09 23.29 -9.64
C TYR A 135 -0.18 24.23 -10.84
N ARG A 136 0.60 23.98 -11.90
CA ARG A 136 0.67 24.85 -13.06
C ARG A 136 -0.69 25.00 -13.75
N ARG A 137 -1.41 23.88 -13.95
CA ARG A 137 -2.73 23.88 -14.61
C ARG A 137 -3.80 24.50 -13.73
N SER A 138 -3.78 24.23 -12.43
CA SER A 138 -4.70 24.84 -11.47
C SER A 138 -4.49 26.36 -11.35
N ALA A 139 -3.24 26.81 -11.22
CA ALA A 139 -2.91 28.24 -11.20
C ALA A 139 -3.33 28.93 -12.50
N PHE A 140 -3.07 28.31 -13.65
CA PHE A 140 -3.50 28.84 -14.95
C PHE A 140 -5.03 28.98 -15.04
N ALA A 141 -5.79 28.02 -14.53
CA ALA A 141 -7.25 28.06 -14.51
C ALA A 141 -7.83 29.18 -13.62
N MET A 142 -7.01 29.82 -12.77
CA MET A 142 -7.40 30.92 -11.89
C MET A 142 -7.00 32.31 -12.39
N THR A 143 -6.25 32.42 -13.49
CA THR A 143 -5.58 33.66 -13.93
C THR A 143 -6.55 34.86 -14.02
N ASP A 144 -7.77 34.63 -14.51
CA ASP A 144 -8.80 35.67 -14.68
C ASP A 144 -9.29 36.29 -13.36
N ARG A 145 -9.07 35.64 -12.21
CA ARG A 145 -9.51 36.14 -10.89
C ARG A 145 -8.58 37.21 -10.31
N SER A 146 -7.32 37.21 -10.72
CA SER A 146 -6.27 38.09 -10.14
C SER A 146 -6.50 39.58 -10.40
N THR A 147 -7.26 39.93 -11.44
CA THR A 147 -7.50 41.31 -11.90
C THR A 147 -8.88 41.85 -11.54
N ALA A 148 -9.74 41.06 -10.89
CA ALA A 148 -11.15 41.39 -10.63
C ALA A 148 -11.40 42.29 -9.39
N GLY A 149 -10.36 42.92 -8.86
CA GLY A 149 -10.41 43.85 -7.71
C GLY A 149 -9.72 43.31 -6.44
N PRO A 150 -9.59 44.13 -5.37
CA PRO A 150 -8.79 43.77 -4.18
C PRO A 150 -9.27 42.54 -3.42
N ASP A 151 -10.58 42.36 -3.29
CA ASP A 151 -11.16 41.19 -2.59
C ASP A 151 -10.97 39.91 -3.40
N ALA A 152 -11.17 40.00 -4.72
CA ALA A 152 -10.91 38.90 -5.63
C ALA A 152 -9.42 38.54 -5.67
N ALA A 153 -8.52 39.52 -5.61
CA ALA A 153 -7.08 39.29 -5.53
C ALA A 153 -6.67 38.60 -4.21
N ARG A 154 -7.28 38.98 -3.07
CA ARG A 154 -7.07 38.29 -1.79
C ARG A 154 -7.58 36.85 -1.82
N ALA A 155 -8.78 36.63 -2.35
CA ALA A 155 -9.34 35.28 -2.53
C ALA A 155 -8.48 34.43 -3.47
N TYR A 156 -8.00 35.02 -4.58
CA TYR A 156 -7.08 34.39 -5.52
C TYR A 156 -5.79 33.94 -4.82
N LEU A 157 -5.13 34.82 -4.05
CA LEU A 157 -3.90 34.48 -3.33
C LEU A 157 -4.12 33.38 -2.29
N ARG A 158 -5.25 33.42 -1.57
CA ARG A 158 -5.63 32.37 -0.62
C ARG A 158 -5.78 31.03 -1.33
N ASP A 159 -6.59 30.97 -2.37
CA ASP A 159 -6.84 29.73 -3.11
C ASP A 159 -5.59 29.23 -3.85
N LEU A 160 -4.74 30.13 -4.33
CA LEU A 160 -3.43 29.80 -4.92
C LEU A 160 -2.52 29.14 -3.89
N ASN A 161 -2.44 29.69 -2.67
CA ASN A 161 -1.64 29.11 -1.60
C ASN A 161 -2.17 27.74 -1.17
N ARG A 162 -3.49 27.52 -1.16
CA ARG A 162 -4.11 26.20 -0.93
C ARG A 162 -3.69 25.18 -2.01
N ILE A 163 -3.63 25.60 -3.28
CA ILE A 163 -3.17 24.75 -4.39
C ILE A 163 -1.66 24.48 -4.31
N ARG A 164 -0.86 25.49 -3.94
CA ARG A 164 0.58 25.31 -3.67
C ARG A 164 0.80 24.30 -2.54
N ALA A 165 0.09 24.45 -1.42
CA ALA A 165 0.14 23.53 -0.29
C ALA A 165 -0.23 22.10 -0.71
N TYR A 166 -1.29 21.93 -1.51
CA TYR A 166 -1.65 20.64 -2.09
C TYR A 166 -0.52 20.02 -2.92
N ALA A 167 0.10 20.78 -3.82
CA ALA A 167 1.19 20.28 -4.65
C ALA A 167 2.43 19.91 -3.82
N LEU A 168 2.75 20.67 -2.76
CA LEU A 168 3.80 20.30 -1.82
C LEU A 168 3.46 19.01 -1.06
N GLY A 169 2.22 18.85 -0.61
CA GLY A 169 1.72 17.60 -0.03
C GLY A 169 1.87 16.42 -0.99
N HIS A 170 1.54 16.60 -2.27
CA HIS A 170 1.68 15.59 -3.31
C HIS A 170 3.15 15.15 -3.47
N LEU A 171 4.10 16.09 -3.40
CA LEU A 171 5.53 15.76 -3.39
C LEU A 171 5.95 14.97 -2.14
N THR A 172 5.34 15.21 -0.97
CA THR A 172 5.61 14.38 0.22
C THR A 172 5.05 12.96 0.09
N HIS A 173 3.94 12.77 -0.63
CA HIS A 173 3.44 11.43 -0.95
C HIS A 173 4.48 10.66 -1.78
N ILE A 174 4.99 11.30 -2.84
CA ILE A 174 6.03 10.73 -3.70
C ILE A 174 7.26 10.33 -2.88
N ALA A 175 7.74 11.19 -1.98
CA ALA A 175 8.83 10.84 -1.09
C ALA A 175 8.51 9.62 -0.19
N GLY A 176 7.28 9.56 0.30
CA GLY A 176 6.77 8.42 1.08
C GLY A 176 6.86 7.13 0.29
N ASP A 177 6.33 7.10 -0.92
CA ASP A 177 6.39 5.91 -1.77
C ASP A 177 7.82 5.55 -2.16
N VAL A 178 8.63 6.55 -2.48
CA VAL A 178 10.04 6.36 -2.83
C VAL A 178 10.82 5.56 -1.81
N LEU A 179 10.51 5.74 -0.53
CA LEU A 179 11.26 5.10 0.54
C LEU A 179 10.49 3.96 1.21
N ALA A 180 9.16 4.01 1.24
CA ALA A 180 8.34 3.01 1.91
C ALA A 180 8.02 1.79 1.05
N HIS A 181 7.79 1.93 -0.26
CA HIS A 181 7.46 0.76 -1.10
C HIS A 181 8.55 -0.32 -1.13
N PRO A 182 9.86 0.01 -1.22
CA PRO A 182 10.91 -1.00 -1.13
C PRO A 182 10.89 -1.78 0.19
N PHE A 183 10.53 -1.13 1.30
CA PHE A 183 10.38 -1.76 2.61
C PHE A 183 9.13 -2.65 2.65
N ILE A 184 7.99 -2.12 2.21
CA ILE A 184 6.71 -2.84 2.14
C ILE A 184 6.85 -4.08 1.25
N ALA A 185 7.56 -3.95 0.13
CA ALA A 185 7.86 -5.06 -0.77
C ALA A 185 8.73 -6.14 -0.09
N ASP A 186 9.66 -5.78 0.80
CA ASP A 186 10.40 -6.80 1.58
C ASP A 186 9.51 -7.53 2.57
N VAL A 187 8.56 -6.83 3.20
CA VAL A 187 7.59 -7.43 4.13
C VAL A 187 6.61 -8.35 3.40
N GLU A 188 6.10 -7.93 2.24
CA GLU A 188 5.15 -8.70 1.42
C GLU A 188 5.78 -9.88 0.72
N TRP A 189 6.99 -9.68 0.21
CA TRP A 189 7.77 -10.72 -0.44
C TRP A 189 8.71 -11.42 0.52
N HIS A 190 8.52 -11.20 1.82
CA HIS A 190 9.23 -11.96 2.81
C HIS A 190 8.84 -13.41 2.57
N VAL A 191 9.83 -14.23 2.26
CA VAL A 191 9.62 -15.65 2.00
C VAL A 191 9.65 -16.31 3.37
N PRO A 192 8.49 -16.69 3.98
CA PRO A 192 8.55 -17.72 4.99
C PRO A 192 9.14 -18.96 4.33
N SER A 193 10.03 -19.59 5.05
CA SER A 193 10.82 -20.71 4.60
C SER A 193 10.06 -22.02 4.88
N ARG A 194 10.38 -23.03 4.06
CA ARG A 194 9.55 -24.18 3.69
C ARG A 194 9.07 -25.10 4.83
N ASP A 195 9.54 -24.90 6.06
CA ASP A 195 9.34 -25.81 7.21
C ASP A 195 8.82 -25.11 8.50
N THR A 196 8.09 -24.00 8.38
CA THR A 196 7.62 -23.17 9.50
C THR A 196 6.34 -23.60 10.29
N PRO A 197 5.85 -24.86 10.41
CA PRO A 197 4.62 -25.11 11.18
C PRO A 197 4.70 -25.12 12.71
N LYS A 198 5.88 -25.27 13.36
CA LYS A 198 5.90 -25.84 14.73
C LYS A 198 6.19 -24.92 15.93
N LEU A 199 6.75 -23.72 15.76
CA LEU A 199 7.15 -22.90 16.93
C LEU A 199 6.19 -21.76 17.31
N PHE A 200 5.31 -21.32 16.43
CA PHE A 200 4.47 -20.14 16.64
C PHE A 200 3.06 -20.45 17.17
N ASN A 201 2.89 -21.44 18.05
CA ASN A 201 1.58 -21.81 18.62
C ASN A 201 0.93 -20.74 19.54
N LYS A 202 1.47 -19.52 19.64
CA LYS A 202 0.83 -18.37 20.32
C LYS A 202 0.51 -17.19 19.40
N ILE A 203 1.04 -17.16 18.18
CA ILE A 203 0.67 -16.21 17.13
C ILE A 203 -0.13 -17.06 16.15
N ARG A 204 -1.43 -16.78 15.93
CA ARG A 204 -2.25 -17.65 15.07
C ARG A 204 -1.50 -17.85 13.75
N LEU A 205 -1.30 -19.08 13.28
CA LEU A 205 -0.65 -19.40 11.99
C LEU A 205 -1.29 -18.66 10.79
N SER A 206 -2.46 -18.04 10.96
CA SER A 206 -3.06 -17.09 10.03
C SER A 206 -2.32 -15.74 9.90
N GLU A 207 -1.42 -15.39 10.84
CA GLU A 207 -0.70 -14.12 10.92
C GLU A 207 0.76 -14.21 10.40
N LEU A 208 1.27 -15.41 10.09
CA LEU A 208 2.54 -15.60 9.36
C LEU A 208 2.32 -15.96 7.88
N ARG A 209 1.06 -16.02 7.45
CA ARG A 209 0.70 -16.07 6.02
C ARG A 209 1.17 -14.78 5.37
N LYS A 210 1.51 -14.84 4.07
CA LYS A 210 1.77 -13.67 3.23
C LYS A 210 0.79 -12.58 3.62
N PHE A 211 1.31 -11.50 4.19
CA PHE A 211 0.46 -10.37 4.49
C PHE A 211 0.05 -9.83 3.12
N GLY A 212 -1.25 -9.92 2.80
CA GLY A 212 -1.79 -9.15 1.69
C GLY A 212 -1.36 -7.70 1.85
N HIS A 213 -1.12 -7.03 0.73
CA HIS A 213 -0.67 -5.64 0.67
C HIS A 213 -1.47 -4.76 1.65
N ASP A 214 -2.80 -4.91 1.63
CA ASP A 214 -3.76 -4.24 2.51
C ASP A 214 -3.55 -4.51 4.01
N LYS A 215 -3.13 -5.71 4.39
CA LYS A 215 -2.86 -6.07 5.79
C LYS A 215 -1.54 -5.50 6.29
N VAL A 216 -0.52 -5.44 5.43
CA VAL A 216 0.75 -4.76 5.77
C VAL A 216 0.47 -3.29 6.02
N GLU A 217 -0.19 -2.62 5.07
CA GLU A 217 -0.55 -1.21 5.14
C GLU A 217 -1.35 -0.88 6.40
N GLY A 218 -2.45 -1.60 6.65
CA GLY A 218 -3.27 -1.39 7.83
C GLY A 218 -2.46 -1.55 9.12
N SER A 219 -1.58 -2.57 9.18
CA SER A 219 -0.72 -2.78 10.33
C SER A 219 0.32 -1.67 10.53
N LEU A 220 0.90 -1.17 9.44
CA LEU A 220 1.86 -0.06 9.49
C LEU A 220 1.16 1.24 9.93
N ASP A 221 -0.04 1.51 9.46
CA ASP A 221 -0.82 2.68 9.90
C ASP A 221 -1.23 2.60 11.38
N SER A 222 -1.61 1.42 11.87
CA SER A 222 -1.85 1.23 13.31
C SER A 222 -0.60 1.47 14.14
N LYS A 223 0.58 1.11 13.61
CA LYS A 223 1.86 1.44 14.23
C LYS A 223 2.10 2.95 14.22
N VAL A 224 1.86 3.63 13.11
CA VAL A 224 2.01 5.09 13.00
C VAL A 224 1.08 5.79 13.98
N ALA A 225 -0.21 5.40 14.04
CA ALA A 225 -1.14 5.95 15.02
C ALA A 225 -0.61 5.81 16.45
N ARG A 226 -0.08 4.64 16.81
CA ARG A 226 0.44 4.36 18.16
C ARG A 226 1.76 5.08 18.45
N ASP A 227 2.77 4.88 17.62
CA ASP A 227 4.16 5.25 17.88
C ASP A 227 4.44 6.72 17.54
N PHE A 228 3.77 7.26 16.51
CA PHE A 228 3.96 8.63 16.04
C PHE A 228 2.92 9.59 16.62
N PHE A 229 1.62 9.23 16.54
CA PHE A 229 0.53 10.06 17.05
C PHE A 229 0.17 9.80 18.53
N GLY A 230 0.87 8.87 19.20
CA GLY A 230 0.68 8.58 20.63
C GLY A 230 -0.64 7.85 20.96
N ARG A 231 -1.31 7.25 19.97
CA ARG A 231 -2.63 6.60 20.13
C ARG A 231 -2.48 5.17 20.63
N LEU A 232 -2.29 5.02 21.93
CA LEU A 232 -2.07 3.71 22.58
C LEU A 232 -3.24 2.73 22.39
N ASP A 233 -4.47 3.24 22.26
CA ASP A 233 -5.69 2.42 22.14
C ASP A 233 -5.97 1.94 20.70
N GLY A 234 -5.30 2.53 19.70
CA GLY A 234 -5.45 2.20 18.28
C GLY A 234 -5.75 3.41 17.38
N PRO A 235 -5.79 3.24 16.05
CA PRO A 235 -5.91 4.31 15.07
C PRO A 235 -7.24 5.06 15.08
N ARG A 236 -8.27 4.61 15.83
CA ARG A 236 -9.63 5.21 15.76
C ARG A 236 -10.09 5.91 17.03
N SER A 237 -9.42 5.68 18.15
CA SER A 237 -9.91 6.16 19.44
C SER A 237 -9.64 7.66 19.61
N GLY A 238 -10.72 8.44 19.77
CA GLY A 238 -10.67 9.77 20.38
C GLY A 238 -10.21 10.95 19.50
N GLN A 239 -10.06 10.80 18.18
CA GLN A 239 -9.75 11.92 17.28
C GLN A 239 -10.57 11.96 15.99
N PRO A 240 -11.03 13.15 15.56
CA PRO A 240 -11.63 13.33 14.25
C PRO A 240 -10.51 13.51 13.21
N TRP A 241 -10.01 12.43 12.63
CA TRP A 241 -9.00 12.49 11.57
C TRP A 241 -9.47 13.34 10.41
N SER A 242 -10.77 13.34 10.11
CA SER A 242 -11.41 14.20 9.10
C SER A 242 -11.19 15.71 9.33
N ALA A 243 -10.91 16.16 10.55
CA ALA A 243 -10.63 17.58 10.83
C ALA A 243 -9.31 18.08 10.21
N TRP A 244 -8.40 17.17 9.85
CA TRP A 244 -7.16 17.49 9.13
C TRP A 244 -7.35 17.68 7.63
N TRP A 245 -8.55 17.40 7.12
CA TRP A 245 -8.85 17.41 5.69
C TRP A 245 -9.79 18.58 5.36
N PRO A 246 -9.63 19.25 4.22
CA PRO A 246 -10.58 20.27 3.81
C PRO A 246 -11.92 19.62 3.42
N PRO A 247 -13.06 20.13 3.89
CA PRO A 247 -14.37 19.78 3.33
C PRO A 247 -14.39 19.92 1.81
N LEU A 248 -15.15 19.06 1.12
CA LEU A 248 -15.17 19.01 -0.36
C LEU A 248 -15.58 20.36 -1.00
N ASP A 249 -16.43 21.12 -0.33
CA ASP A 249 -16.92 22.44 -0.72
C ASP A 249 -15.92 23.58 -0.49
N GLU A 250 -14.92 23.37 0.38
CA GLU A 250 -13.81 24.30 0.62
C GLU A 250 -12.62 24.09 -0.34
N VAL A 251 -12.60 22.97 -1.07
CA VAL A 251 -11.55 22.70 -2.06
C VAL A 251 -11.77 23.55 -3.31
N PRO A 252 -10.77 24.34 -3.76
CA PRO A 252 -10.89 25.11 -4.99
C PRO A 252 -11.24 24.20 -6.19
N PRO A 253 -12.32 24.46 -6.94
CA PRO A 253 -12.72 23.61 -8.07
C PRO A 253 -11.67 23.59 -9.20
N GLU A 254 -10.85 24.64 -9.30
CA GLU A 254 -9.71 24.71 -10.22
C GLU A 254 -8.62 23.68 -9.90
N LEU A 255 -8.58 23.16 -8.66
CA LEU A 255 -7.69 22.07 -8.31
C LEU A 255 -8.03 20.81 -9.11
N PHE A 256 -9.29 20.39 -9.11
CA PHE A 256 -9.72 19.17 -9.81
C PHE A 256 -9.62 19.30 -11.34
N ARG A 257 -9.93 20.48 -11.89
CA ARG A 257 -9.73 20.74 -13.34
C ARG A 257 -8.25 20.73 -13.72
N GLY A 258 -7.41 21.32 -12.88
CA GLY A 258 -5.97 21.31 -13.07
C GLY A 258 -5.40 19.90 -12.96
N TYR A 259 -5.89 19.09 -12.01
CA TYR A 259 -5.53 17.68 -11.89
C TYR A 259 -5.83 16.92 -13.18
N ALA A 260 -7.07 16.99 -13.68
CA ALA A 260 -7.44 16.31 -14.93
C ALA A 260 -6.59 16.76 -16.12
N SER A 261 -6.35 18.07 -16.23
CA SER A 261 -5.51 18.63 -17.31
C SER A 261 -4.05 18.19 -17.19
N ALA A 262 -3.52 18.09 -15.96
CA ALA A 262 -2.17 17.62 -15.69
C ALA A 262 -2.02 16.14 -16.02
N PHE A 263 -3.01 15.32 -15.66
CA PHE A 263 -3.02 13.90 -15.94
C PHE A 263 -3.02 13.63 -17.45
N GLU A 264 -3.82 14.38 -18.21
CA GLU A 264 -3.79 14.33 -19.67
C GLU A 264 -2.47 14.86 -20.23
N GLU A 265 -1.89 15.93 -19.68
CA GLU A 265 -0.62 16.45 -20.18
C GLU A 265 0.54 15.46 -19.99
N VAL A 266 0.65 14.89 -18.79
CA VAL A 266 1.78 14.03 -18.42
C VAL A 266 1.65 12.63 -19.02
N TYR A 267 0.45 12.04 -19.00
CA TYR A 267 0.24 10.64 -19.37
C TYR A 267 -0.57 10.44 -20.65
N LYS A 268 -1.11 11.50 -21.27
CA LYS A 268 -1.94 11.42 -22.48
C LYS A 268 -3.10 10.43 -22.32
N ALA A 269 -3.66 10.35 -21.12
CA ALA A 269 -4.49 9.25 -20.63
C ALA A 269 -5.74 8.96 -21.47
N SER A 270 -6.35 9.97 -22.08
CA SER A 270 -7.59 9.82 -22.85
C SER A 270 -7.39 9.57 -24.34
N LEU A 271 -6.33 10.12 -24.95
CA LEU A 271 -6.10 10.04 -26.40
C LEU A 271 -4.98 9.09 -26.81
N ASN A 272 -3.91 8.97 -26.02
CA ASN A 272 -2.72 8.21 -26.39
C ASN A 272 -1.99 7.69 -25.14
N ARG A 273 -2.74 7.00 -24.27
CA ARG A 273 -2.18 6.44 -23.03
C ARG A 273 -1.03 5.48 -23.37
N PRO A 274 -0.04 5.32 -22.47
CA PRO A 274 0.94 4.26 -22.60
C PRO A 274 0.24 2.89 -22.67
N ASP A 275 0.42 2.19 -23.78
CA ASP A 275 -0.06 0.81 -23.92
C ASP A 275 0.67 -0.11 -22.94
N GLY A 276 -0.03 -1.12 -22.43
CA GLY A 276 0.54 -2.26 -21.73
C GLY A 276 1.09 -3.32 -22.68
N LEU A 277 1.43 -4.49 -22.16
CA LEU A 277 1.67 -5.70 -22.94
C LEU A 277 0.36 -6.23 -23.53
N ARG A 278 0.46 -7.03 -24.59
CA ARG A 278 -0.71 -7.43 -25.39
C ARG A 278 -1.80 -8.12 -24.56
N GLY A 279 -1.42 -9.00 -23.64
CA GLY A 279 -2.36 -9.70 -22.77
C GLY A 279 -3.22 -8.74 -21.93
N VAL A 280 -2.59 -7.72 -21.34
CA VAL A 280 -3.29 -6.70 -20.55
C VAL A 280 -4.17 -5.83 -21.43
N GLU A 281 -3.68 -5.41 -22.59
CA GLU A 281 -4.44 -4.59 -23.53
C GLU A 281 -5.71 -5.28 -24.06
N VAL A 282 -5.65 -6.60 -24.27
CA VAL A 282 -6.82 -7.39 -24.67
C VAL A 282 -7.88 -7.39 -23.56
N GLU A 283 -7.49 -7.51 -22.29
CA GLU A 283 -8.42 -7.46 -21.16
C GLU A 283 -8.95 -6.03 -20.95
N LEU A 284 -8.09 -5.01 -21.01
CA LEU A 284 -8.48 -3.61 -20.82
C LEU A 284 -9.52 -3.16 -21.85
N ARG A 285 -9.39 -3.59 -23.12
CA ARG A 285 -10.35 -3.27 -24.20
C ARG A 285 -11.73 -3.88 -24.00
N LYS A 286 -11.88 -4.89 -23.14
CA LYS A 286 -13.20 -5.45 -22.77
C LYS A 286 -13.92 -4.57 -21.74
N LEU A 287 -13.20 -3.65 -21.10
CA LEU A 287 -13.72 -2.79 -20.05
C LEU A 287 -14.07 -1.41 -20.61
N THR A 288 -15.11 -0.79 -20.06
CA THR A 288 -15.38 0.63 -20.24
C THR A 288 -14.69 1.40 -19.14
N LEU A 289 -13.52 1.98 -19.44
CA LEU A 289 -12.76 2.74 -18.46
C LEU A 289 -13.47 4.07 -18.11
N PRO A 290 -13.50 4.48 -16.83
CA PRO A 290 -14.06 5.78 -16.46
C PRO A 290 -13.19 6.91 -17.01
N THR A 291 -13.80 7.99 -17.49
CA THR A 291 -13.07 9.16 -18.01
C THR A 291 -12.38 9.93 -16.87
N PRO A 292 -11.05 10.18 -16.92
CA PRO A 292 -10.32 10.90 -15.87
C PRO A 292 -10.51 12.43 -16.00
N ASP A 293 -11.74 12.91 -15.85
CA ASP A 293 -12.10 14.34 -15.85
C ASP A 293 -12.09 14.96 -14.43
N ALA A 294 -12.42 16.25 -14.32
CA ALA A 294 -12.42 16.94 -13.02
C ALA A 294 -13.39 16.32 -12.00
N ASP A 295 -14.55 15.85 -12.45
CA ASP A 295 -15.53 15.21 -11.57
C ASP A 295 -15.04 13.84 -11.10
N PHE A 296 -14.15 13.17 -11.86
CA PHE A 296 -13.57 11.88 -11.49
C PHE A 296 -12.65 12.07 -10.28
N PHE A 297 -11.71 13.02 -10.34
CA PHE A 297 -10.84 13.32 -9.20
C PHE A 297 -11.63 13.89 -8.01
N ARG A 298 -12.70 14.65 -8.26
CA ARG A 298 -13.59 15.14 -7.21
C ARG A 298 -14.32 14.00 -6.49
N ASP A 299 -14.80 13.00 -7.23
CA ASP A 299 -15.41 11.78 -6.68
C ASP A 299 -14.39 10.95 -5.90
N GLY A 300 -13.15 10.83 -6.40
CA GLY A 300 -12.06 10.19 -5.67
C GLY A 300 -11.77 10.85 -4.33
N TYR A 301 -11.69 12.18 -4.30
CA TYR A 301 -11.49 12.91 -3.05
C TYR A 301 -12.70 12.79 -2.10
N ARG A 302 -13.93 12.81 -2.63
CA ARG A 302 -15.14 12.56 -1.83
C ARG A 302 -15.09 11.19 -1.17
N THR A 303 -14.74 10.15 -1.93
CA THR A 303 -14.60 8.77 -1.44
C THR A 303 -13.49 8.68 -0.38
N LEU A 304 -12.34 9.31 -0.62
CA LEU A 304 -11.24 9.38 0.35
C LEU A 304 -11.70 10.01 1.67
N ASN A 305 -12.33 11.18 1.61
CA ASN A 305 -12.70 11.92 2.82
C ASN A 305 -13.83 11.23 3.61
N HIS A 306 -14.90 10.77 2.94
CA HIS A 306 -16.06 10.20 3.62
C HIS A 306 -15.99 8.68 3.89
N ALA A 307 -15.37 7.91 3.00
CA ALA A 307 -15.22 6.46 3.15
C ALA A 307 -13.83 6.07 3.68
N GLY A 308 -12.76 6.68 3.16
CA GLY A 308 -11.41 6.46 3.69
C GLY A 308 -11.30 6.97 5.12
N VAL A 309 -11.20 8.28 5.29
CA VAL A 309 -10.99 8.92 6.59
C VAL A 309 -12.21 8.77 7.50
N GLY A 310 -13.38 9.22 7.04
CA GLY A 310 -14.59 9.29 7.86
C GLY A 310 -15.19 7.95 8.31
N LEU A 311 -14.94 6.84 7.58
CA LEU A 311 -15.43 5.51 7.96
C LEU A 311 -14.31 4.60 8.47
N LEU A 312 -13.15 4.53 7.81
CA LEU A 312 -12.10 3.61 8.26
C LEU A 312 -11.36 4.12 9.49
N TYR A 313 -11.18 5.44 9.66
CA TYR A 313 -10.41 6.03 10.75
C TYR A 313 -11.28 6.66 11.84
N ASP A 314 -12.37 7.36 11.49
CA ASP A 314 -13.20 8.03 12.50
C ASP A 314 -14.22 7.09 13.19
N TRP A 315 -14.63 5.98 12.56
CA TRP A 315 -15.63 5.09 13.17
C TRP A 315 -15.02 4.08 14.13
N GLY A 316 -15.12 4.39 15.42
CA GLY A 316 -14.86 3.42 16.49
C GLY A 316 -15.92 2.31 16.58
N TYR A 317 -15.77 1.46 17.59
CA TYR A 317 -16.68 0.33 17.86
C TYR A 317 -18.16 0.76 17.98
N GLY A 318 -18.43 1.90 18.63
CA GLY A 318 -19.79 2.41 18.82
C GLY A 318 -20.49 2.78 17.51
N SER A 319 -19.78 3.39 16.56
CA SER A 319 -20.32 3.73 15.24
C SER A 319 -20.66 2.47 14.44
N TRP A 320 -19.78 1.46 14.46
CA TRP A 320 -20.03 0.16 13.84
C TRP A 320 -21.18 -0.61 14.50
N LEU A 321 -21.28 -0.58 15.83
CA LEU A 321 -22.39 -1.17 16.56
C LEU A 321 -23.71 -0.50 16.18
N GLY A 322 -23.76 0.83 16.15
CA GLY A 322 -24.94 1.59 15.73
C GLY A 322 -25.34 1.27 14.29
N PHE A 323 -24.36 1.23 13.38
CA PHE A 323 -24.57 0.87 11.97
C PHE A 323 -25.14 -0.53 11.80
N LEU A 324 -24.58 -1.54 12.48
CA LEU A 324 -25.05 -2.93 12.38
C LEU A 324 -26.34 -3.19 13.17
N SER A 325 -26.65 -2.38 14.18
CA SER A 325 -27.90 -2.48 14.95
C SER A 325 -29.13 -2.30 14.06
N VAL A 326 -29.04 -1.43 13.04
CA VAL A 326 -30.11 -1.23 12.04
C VAL A 326 -30.43 -2.53 11.28
N ALA A 327 -29.44 -3.40 11.10
CA ALA A 327 -29.60 -4.69 10.43
C ALA A 327 -30.04 -5.80 11.40
N ILE A 328 -29.37 -5.90 12.55
CA ILE A 328 -29.45 -7.09 13.39
C ILE A 328 -30.63 -7.02 14.37
N LEU A 329 -30.97 -5.84 14.90
CA LEU A 329 -32.08 -5.73 15.86
C LEU A 329 -33.45 -6.10 15.24
N PRO A 330 -33.79 -5.68 14.01
CA PRO A 330 -35.02 -6.14 13.38
C PRO A 330 -35.05 -7.65 13.13
N LEU A 331 -33.92 -8.26 12.78
CA LEU A 331 -33.80 -9.71 12.63
C LEU A 331 -34.03 -10.44 13.95
N MET A 332 -33.44 -9.93 15.04
CA MET A 332 -33.65 -10.46 16.39
C MET A 332 -35.12 -10.35 16.82
N ALA A 333 -35.79 -9.25 16.48
CA ALA A 333 -37.19 -9.02 16.82
C ALA A 333 -38.17 -9.84 15.96
N THR A 334 -37.75 -10.31 14.77
CA THR A 334 -38.63 -11.03 13.83
C THR A 334 -39.22 -12.30 14.46
N MET A 335 -38.41 -13.11 15.14
CA MET A 335 -38.87 -14.37 15.74
C MET A 335 -39.86 -14.21 16.92
N PRO A 336 -39.59 -13.37 17.94
CA PRO A 336 -40.56 -13.13 19.01
C PRO A 336 -41.82 -12.41 18.51
N LEU A 337 -41.70 -11.50 17.53
CA LEU A 337 -42.86 -10.85 16.94
C LEU A 337 -43.73 -11.83 16.16
N ALA A 338 -43.16 -12.88 15.55
CA ALA A 338 -43.93 -13.91 14.86
C ALA A 338 -44.94 -14.63 15.80
N LEU A 339 -44.62 -14.75 17.10
CA LEU A 339 -45.54 -15.27 18.13
C LEU A 339 -46.60 -14.26 18.57
N ALA A 340 -46.28 -12.97 18.46
CA ALA A 340 -47.19 -11.87 18.78
C ALA A 340 -48.14 -11.52 17.63
N LEU A 341 -47.95 -12.11 16.45
CA LEU A 341 -48.83 -11.94 15.29
C LEU A 341 -50.24 -12.44 15.62
N GLY A 342 -51.25 -11.68 15.17
CA GLY A 342 -52.65 -11.97 15.48
C GLY A 342 -53.11 -13.33 14.94
N ARG A 343 -52.75 -13.66 13.70
CA ARG A 343 -53.10 -14.94 13.05
C ARG A 343 -51.89 -15.78 12.69
N GLY A 344 -50.72 -15.17 12.48
CA GLY A 344 -49.47 -15.83 12.11
C GLY A 344 -49.00 -16.87 13.13
N LYS A 345 -49.28 -16.66 14.43
CA LYS A 345 -48.94 -17.63 15.48
C LYS A 345 -49.54 -19.02 15.25
N ARG A 346 -50.66 -19.12 14.52
CA ARG A 346 -51.34 -20.39 14.22
C ARG A 346 -50.49 -21.33 13.39
N VAL A 347 -49.57 -20.82 12.57
CA VAL A 347 -48.64 -21.68 11.79
C VAL A 347 -47.68 -22.46 12.70
N PHE A 348 -47.52 -22.05 13.96
CA PHE A 348 -46.75 -22.80 14.95
C PHE A 348 -47.62 -23.70 15.84
N GLU A 349 -48.93 -23.50 15.83
CA GLU A 349 -49.92 -24.30 16.57
C GLU A 349 -50.47 -25.45 15.69
N THR A 350 -50.57 -25.22 14.38
CA THR A 350 -51.11 -26.15 13.36
C THR A 350 -50.19 -26.21 12.13
N SER A 351 -50.52 -27.05 11.15
CA SER A 351 -49.83 -27.02 9.85
C SER A 351 -50.07 -25.68 9.13
N ILE A 352 -49.20 -25.32 8.18
CA ILE A 352 -49.36 -24.10 7.37
C ILE A 352 -50.64 -24.14 6.53
N ASP A 353 -51.04 -25.33 6.08
CA ASP A 353 -52.26 -25.56 5.30
C ASP A 353 -53.52 -25.31 6.16
N ASP A 354 -53.46 -25.67 7.45
CA ASP A 354 -54.56 -25.50 8.40
C ASP A 354 -54.62 -24.09 9.02
N ALA A 355 -53.48 -23.40 9.09
CA ALA A 355 -53.38 -22.06 9.70
C ALA A 355 -54.12 -20.98 8.88
N GLY A 356 -54.33 -21.24 7.59
CA GLY A 356 -55.04 -20.37 6.65
C GLY A 356 -54.16 -19.32 5.97
N GLU A 357 -54.63 -18.82 4.83
CA GLU A 357 -53.92 -17.90 3.93
C GLU A 357 -53.33 -16.68 4.66
N ARG A 358 -54.11 -16.08 5.56
CA ARG A 358 -53.69 -14.87 6.27
C ARG A 358 -52.53 -15.14 7.24
N ALA A 359 -52.54 -16.29 7.92
CA ALA A 359 -51.46 -16.66 8.82
C ALA A 359 -50.14 -16.87 8.06
N ALA A 360 -50.21 -17.52 6.89
CA ALA A 360 -49.08 -17.66 5.98
C ALA A 360 -48.55 -16.31 5.51
N PHE A 361 -49.43 -15.40 5.08
CA PHE A 361 -49.03 -14.04 4.71
C PHE A 361 -48.30 -13.31 5.84
N GLU A 362 -48.83 -13.33 7.06
CA GLU A 362 -48.23 -12.61 8.19
C GLU A 362 -46.80 -13.10 8.48
N ILE A 363 -46.55 -14.41 8.39
CA ILE A 363 -45.23 -15.01 8.59
C ILE A 363 -44.25 -14.65 7.48
N PHE A 364 -44.66 -14.70 6.20
CA PHE A 364 -43.76 -14.38 5.09
C PHE A 364 -43.49 -12.88 4.96
N ALA A 365 -44.47 -12.04 5.30
CA ALA A 365 -44.34 -10.59 5.21
C ALA A 365 -43.52 -9.99 6.37
N LEU A 366 -43.56 -10.60 7.56
CA LEU A 366 -42.89 -10.06 8.75
C LEU A 366 -41.37 -9.85 8.56
N PRO A 367 -40.57 -10.81 8.06
CA PRO A 367 -39.13 -10.60 7.86
C PRO A 367 -38.82 -9.48 6.86
N LEU A 368 -39.63 -9.34 5.80
CA LEU A 368 -39.49 -8.25 4.82
C LEU A 368 -39.85 -6.89 5.44
N ALA A 369 -40.95 -6.84 6.21
CA ALA A 369 -41.38 -5.63 6.88
C ALA A 369 -40.37 -5.17 7.95
N MET A 370 -39.80 -6.10 8.72
CA MET A 370 -38.81 -5.78 9.75
C MET A 370 -37.49 -5.28 9.15
N ASN A 371 -37.06 -5.81 8.02
CA ASN A 371 -35.79 -5.42 7.37
C ASN A 371 -35.92 -4.31 6.33
N CYS A 372 -37.10 -3.69 6.22
CA CYS A 372 -37.39 -2.75 5.14
C CYS A 372 -36.55 -1.46 5.19
N LEU A 373 -36.11 -1.03 6.38
CA LEU A 373 -35.27 0.16 6.58
C LEU A 373 -33.81 -0.04 6.17
N LEU A 374 -33.34 -1.29 6.19
CA LEU A 374 -31.94 -1.65 5.95
C LEU A 374 -31.39 -1.16 4.59
N PRO A 375 -32.02 -1.51 3.45
CA PRO A 375 -31.49 -1.14 2.13
C PRO A 375 -31.57 0.37 1.92
N LEU A 376 -32.51 1.07 2.57
CA LEU A 376 -32.63 2.52 2.48
C LEU A 376 -31.53 3.21 3.28
N ALA A 377 -31.32 2.81 4.55
CA ALA A 377 -30.29 3.39 5.41
C ALA A 377 -28.88 3.17 4.83
N PHE A 378 -28.56 1.94 4.44
CA PHE A 378 -27.27 1.64 3.83
C PHE A 378 -27.14 2.18 2.41
N GLY A 379 -28.23 2.23 1.64
CA GLY A 379 -28.25 2.83 0.32
C GLY A 379 -27.93 4.33 0.36
N ILE A 380 -28.51 5.08 1.30
CA ILE A 380 -28.24 6.51 1.49
C ILE A 380 -26.77 6.72 1.87
N LEU A 381 -26.27 5.94 2.83
CA LEU A 381 -24.86 6.00 3.24
C LEU A 381 -23.91 5.64 2.11
N ALA A 382 -24.23 4.63 1.30
CA ALA A 382 -23.47 4.26 0.12
C ALA A 382 -23.50 5.38 -0.92
N SER A 383 -24.66 5.96 -1.23
CA SER A 383 -24.79 7.03 -2.24
C SER A 383 -24.03 8.31 -1.88
N GLY A 384 -23.86 8.59 -0.59
CA GLY A 384 -23.04 9.72 -0.13
C GLY A 384 -21.54 9.51 -0.34
N LYS A 385 -21.10 8.26 -0.56
CA LYS A 385 -19.69 7.84 -0.58
C LYS A 385 -19.24 7.32 -1.94
N ILE A 386 -20.09 6.60 -2.65
CA ILE A 386 -19.86 6.04 -3.97
C ILE A 386 -21.03 6.47 -4.85
N TRP A 387 -20.79 7.28 -5.88
CA TRP A 387 -21.85 7.77 -6.76
C TRP A 387 -21.53 7.55 -8.23
N ARG A 388 -20.33 7.94 -8.66
CA ARG A 388 -19.94 7.88 -10.06
C ARG A 388 -19.86 6.44 -10.58
N GLU A 389 -20.36 6.21 -11.80
CA GLU A 389 -20.46 4.89 -12.47
C GLU A 389 -21.36 3.86 -11.74
N ALA A 390 -22.11 4.33 -10.74
CA ALA A 390 -23.09 3.57 -9.97
C ALA A 390 -24.44 4.28 -9.90
N GLU A 391 -24.63 5.37 -10.64
CA GLU A 391 -25.79 6.26 -10.50
C GLU A 391 -27.08 5.49 -10.78
N ALA A 392 -27.09 4.69 -11.84
CA ALA A 392 -28.26 3.91 -12.22
C ALA A 392 -28.62 2.87 -11.15
N GLU A 393 -27.65 2.09 -10.68
CA GLU A 393 -27.88 1.04 -9.67
C GLU A 393 -28.27 1.61 -8.32
N LEU A 394 -27.62 2.70 -7.88
CA LEU A 394 -27.95 3.39 -6.64
C LEU A 394 -29.32 4.06 -6.74
N THR A 395 -29.65 4.71 -7.86
CA THR A 395 -30.97 5.35 -8.05
C THR A 395 -32.08 4.30 -8.05
N VAL A 396 -31.94 3.25 -8.86
CA VAL A 396 -32.92 2.14 -8.91
C VAL A 396 -33.01 1.44 -7.55
N GLY A 397 -31.87 1.19 -6.91
CA GLY A 397 -31.82 0.58 -5.59
C GLY A 397 -32.46 1.44 -4.50
N LEU A 398 -32.22 2.75 -4.49
CA LEU A 398 -32.83 3.69 -3.54
C LEU A 398 -34.33 3.85 -3.76
N ILE A 399 -34.78 3.94 -5.01
CA ILE A 399 -36.22 3.96 -5.32
C ILE A 399 -36.87 2.65 -4.86
N GLY A 400 -36.26 1.51 -5.19
CA GLY A 400 -36.73 0.19 -4.77
C GLY A 400 -36.74 0.01 -3.26
N ALA A 401 -35.70 0.49 -2.58
CA ALA A 401 -35.58 0.48 -1.12
C ALA A 401 -36.62 1.40 -0.47
N GLY A 402 -36.84 2.60 -1.02
CA GLY A 402 -37.86 3.54 -0.54
C GLY A 402 -39.26 2.95 -0.67
N LEU A 403 -39.59 2.33 -1.81
CA LEU A 403 -40.87 1.65 -2.01
C LEU A 403 -41.04 0.45 -1.07
N SER A 404 -39.98 -0.36 -0.90
CA SER A 404 -40.00 -1.52 0.02
C SER A 404 -40.10 -1.08 1.48
N THR A 405 -39.47 0.03 1.85
CA THR A 405 -39.60 0.66 3.18
C THR A 405 -41.03 1.09 3.42
N PHE A 406 -41.62 1.79 2.45
CA PHE A 406 -42.99 2.27 2.54
C PHE A 406 -43.99 1.10 2.68
N THR A 407 -43.88 0.06 1.85
CA THR A 407 -44.77 -1.11 1.94
C THR A 407 -44.54 -1.92 3.21
N GLY A 408 -43.29 -2.06 3.67
CA GLY A 408 -42.96 -2.72 4.93
C GLY A 408 -43.54 -1.99 6.16
N LEU A 409 -43.36 -0.67 6.23
CA LEU A 409 -43.95 0.15 7.30
C LEU A 409 -45.49 0.14 7.27
N LEU A 410 -46.09 0.12 6.07
CA LEU A 410 -47.54 -0.07 5.93
C LEU A 410 -47.99 -1.46 6.37
N ALA A 411 -47.19 -2.51 6.12
CA ALA A 411 -47.54 -3.87 6.51
C ALA A 411 -47.58 -4.04 8.02
N LEU A 412 -46.68 -3.40 8.79
CA LEU A 412 -46.56 -3.58 10.23
C LEU A 412 -47.89 -3.37 10.99
N PRO A 413 -48.65 -2.26 10.86
CA PRO A 413 -49.96 -2.12 11.48
C PRO A 413 -50.95 -3.23 11.07
N PHE A 414 -50.94 -3.64 9.80
CA PHE A 414 -51.81 -4.73 9.35
C PHE A 414 -51.42 -6.07 9.95
N LEU A 415 -50.17 -6.31 10.32
CA LEU A 415 -49.75 -7.57 10.94
C LEU A 415 -50.26 -7.71 12.39
N PHE A 416 -50.52 -6.60 13.09
CA PHE A 416 -50.90 -6.60 14.51
C PHE A 416 -52.32 -6.09 14.81
N ALA A 417 -52.98 -5.40 13.86
CA ALA A 417 -54.35 -4.93 14.00
C ALA A 417 -55.36 -5.85 13.29
N ASP A 418 -56.61 -5.86 13.75
CA ASP A 418 -57.71 -6.62 13.13
C ASP A 418 -58.17 -6.08 11.75
N MET A 419 -57.43 -5.15 11.16
CA MET A 419 -57.70 -4.64 9.81
C MET A 419 -57.22 -5.65 8.76
N ASP A 420 -58.16 -6.23 8.01
CA ASP A 420 -57.89 -7.24 6.98
C ASP A 420 -58.10 -6.65 5.57
N PRO A 421 -57.07 -6.01 4.97
CA PRO A 421 -57.14 -5.65 3.56
C PRO A 421 -57.32 -6.92 2.73
N GLY A 422 -58.05 -6.82 1.60
CA GLY A 422 -58.34 -7.98 0.75
C GLY A 422 -57.06 -8.74 0.36
N ALA A 423 -57.14 -10.08 0.27
CA ALA A 423 -55.99 -10.95 0.05
C ALA A 423 -55.11 -10.52 -1.15
N GLY A 424 -55.74 -10.09 -2.25
CA GLY A 424 -55.02 -9.56 -3.42
C GLY A 424 -54.12 -8.37 -3.09
N TRP A 425 -54.58 -7.43 -2.26
CA TRP A 425 -53.79 -6.27 -1.82
C TRP A 425 -52.61 -6.68 -0.94
N ARG A 426 -52.85 -7.62 -0.01
CA ARG A 426 -51.82 -8.14 0.90
C ARG A 426 -50.68 -8.79 0.14
N TRP A 427 -50.99 -9.78 -0.69
CA TRP A 427 -49.98 -10.49 -1.45
C TRP A 427 -49.31 -9.60 -2.49
N ALA A 428 -50.07 -8.84 -3.29
CA ALA A 428 -49.50 -8.07 -4.38
C ALA A 428 -48.57 -6.95 -3.88
N LEU A 429 -48.99 -6.16 -2.90
CA LEU A 429 -48.27 -4.92 -2.53
C LEU A 429 -47.39 -5.07 -1.29
N LEU A 430 -47.82 -5.85 -0.30
CA LEU A 430 -47.10 -5.95 0.96
C LEU A 430 -46.06 -7.09 0.96
N LEU A 431 -46.12 -8.00 0.00
CA LEU A 431 -45.16 -9.11 -0.14
C LEU A 431 -44.51 -9.20 -1.53
N ILE A 432 -45.30 -9.39 -2.59
CA ILE A 432 -44.78 -9.66 -3.94
C ILE A 432 -43.97 -8.49 -4.47
N LEU A 433 -44.48 -7.25 -4.34
CA LEU A 433 -43.78 -6.06 -4.79
C LEU A 433 -42.38 -5.89 -4.15
N PRO A 434 -42.23 -5.84 -2.81
CA PRO A 434 -40.90 -5.74 -2.19
C PRO A 434 -40.02 -6.97 -2.47
N ALA A 435 -40.60 -8.17 -2.52
CA ALA A 435 -39.86 -9.39 -2.86
C ALA A 435 -39.33 -9.37 -4.32
N ALA A 436 -40.13 -8.91 -5.27
CA ALA A 436 -39.75 -8.80 -6.68
C ALA A 436 -38.60 -7.80 -6.88
N ILE A 437 -38.64 -6.67 -6.18
CA ILE A 437 -37.54 -5.68 -6.18
C ILE A 437 -36.27 -6.33 -5.63
N GLY A 438 -36.33 -6.93 -4.43
CA GLY A 438 -35.16 -7.55 -3.80
C GLY A 438 -34.60 -8.73 -4.61
N LEU A 439 -35.47 -9.54 -5.24
CA LEU A 439 -35.07 -10.61 -6.15
C LEU A 439 -34.37 -10.05 -7.39
N GLY A 440 -34.93 -9.01 -8.02
CA GLY A 440 -34.32 -8.35 -9.18
C GLY A 440 -32.92 -7.82 -8.87
N MET A 441 -32.73 -7.20 -7.71
CA MET A 441 -31.42 -6.74 -7.26
C MET A 441 -30.47 -7.91 -6.96
N SER A 442 -30.95 -8.99 -6.35
CA SER A 442 -30.13 -10.19 -6.09
C SER A 442 -29.69 -10.90 -7.38
N VAL A 443 -30.58 -11.01 -8.37
CA VAL A 443 -30.26 -11.54 -9.70
C VAL A 443 -29.25 -10.65 -10.42
N THR A 444 -29.40 -9.33 -10.33
CA THR A 444 -28.44 -8.37 -10.89
C THR A 444 -27.06 -8.52 -10.25
N ALA A 445 -27.00 -8.67 -8.92
CA ALA A 445 -25.77 -8.94 -8.19
C ALA A 445 -25.09 -10.23 -8.66
N LEU A 446 -25.84 -11.33 -8.72
CA LEU A 446 -25.32 -12.62 -9.18
C LEU A 446 -24.82 -12.54 -10.63
N THR A 447 -25.59 -11.89 -11.51
CA THR A 447 -25.22 -11.70 -12.92
C THR A 447 -23.89 -10.96 -13.03
N LYS A 448 -23.71 -9.88 -12.26
CA LYS A 448 -22.47 -9.12 -12.24
C LYS A 448 -21.28 -9.91 -11.67
N ALA A 449 -21.48 -10.66 -10.60
CA ALA A 449 -20.44 -11.54 -10.06
C ALA A 449 -20.01 -12.61 -11.08
N LEU A 450 -20.97 -13.21 -11.80
CA LEU A 450 -20.68 -14.17 -12.87
C LEU A 450 -19.96 -13.56 -14.08
N LEU A 451 -20.09 -12.25 -14.28
CA LEU A 451 -19.35 -11.48 -15.29
C LEU A 451 -17.99 -10.98 -14.79
N GLY A 452 -17.59 -11.32 -13.55
CA GLY A 452 -16.33 -10.87 -12.94
C GLY A 452 -16.36 -9.44 -12.40
N GLU A 453 -17.53 -8.80 -12.30
CA GLU A 453 -17.69 -7.45 -11.75
C GLU A 453 -17.88 -7.48 -10.22
N ASP A 454 -17.00 -8.14 -9.50
CA ASP A 454 -17.17 -8.43 -8.06
C ASP A 454 -17.44 -7.19 -7.22
N ARG A 455 -16.75 -6.07 -7.46
CA ARG A 455 -16.99 -4.82 -6.72
C ARG A 455 -18.36 -4.24 -7.02
N ARG A 456 -18.77 -4.23 -8.30
CA ARG A 456 -20.05 -3.67 -8.74
C ARG A 456 -21.23 -4.55 -8.35
N SER A 457 -21.02 -5.86 -8.16
CA SER A 457 -22.03 -6.80 -7.67
C SER A 457 -22.49 -6.52 -6.24
N LYS A 458 -21.62 -5.92 -5.40
CA LYS A 458 -21.91 -5.63 -3.99
C LYS A 458 -22.99 -4.57 -3.82
N LEU A 459 -23.11 -3.63 -4.76
CA LEU A 459 -24.14 -2.59 -4.74
C LEU A 459 -25.55 -3.15 -4.86
N PRO A 460 -25.92 -3.90 -5.92
CA PRO A 460 -27.23 -4.52 -6.00
C PRO A 460 -27.42 -5.61 -4.93
N LEU A 461 -26.35 -6.27 -4.47
CA LEU A 461 -26.45 -7.19 -3.33
C LEU A 461 -26.88 -6.46 -2.06
N LEU A 462 -26.41 -5.24 -1.81
CA LEU A 462 -26.83 -4.43 -0.66
C LEU A 462 -28.36 -4.23 -0.64
N PHE A 463 -28.94 -3.93 -1.81
CA PHE A 463 -30.38 -3.73 -1.96
C PHE A 463 -31.16 -5.04 -2.01
N GLY A 464 -30.55 -6.14 -2.46
CA GLY A 464 -31.15 -7.49 -2.50
C GLY A 464 -31.05 -8.27 -1.18
N ALA A 465 -30.10 -7.92 -0.31
CA ALA A 465 -29.82 -8.63 0.94
C ALA A 465 -31.05 -8.79 1.85
N PRO A 466 -31.93 -7.78 2.07
CA PRO A 466 -33.14 -7.95 2.88
C PRO A 466 -34.06 -9.06 2.37
N PHE A 467 -34.18 -9.20 1.04
CA PHE A 467 -34.96 -10.28 0.43
C PHE A 467 -34.29 -11.63 0.63
N LEU A 468 -32.97 -11.74 0.44
CA LEU A 468 -32.23 -12.98 0.68
C LEU A 468 -32.35 -13.42 2.14
N ILE A 469 -32.24 -12.48 3.08
CA ILE A 469 -32.38 -12.75 4.51
C ILE A 469 -33.81 -13.17 4.82
N ALA A 470 -34.82 -12.49 4.27
CA ALA A 470 -36.22 -12.88 4.44
C ALA A 470 -36.51 -14.27 3.86
N ALA A 471 -35.93 -14.62 2.71
CA ALA A 471 -36.06 -15.95 2.11
C ALA A 471 -35.42 -17.03 2.99
N VAL A 472 -34.23 -16.78 3.56
CA VAL A 472 -33.60 -17.70 4.51
C VAL A 472 -34.47 -17.87 5.76
N ILE A 473 -35.00 -16.77 6.32
CA ILE A 473 -35.91 -16.84 7.48
C ILE A 473 -37.17 -17.61 7.12
N ALA A 474 -37.78 -17.37 5.97
CA ALA A 474 -38.96 -18.09 5.50
C ALA A 474 -38.69 -19.60 5.40
N VAL A 475 -37.54 -20.00 4.83
CA VAL A 475 -37.13 -21.41 4.77
C VAL A 475 -36.92 -21.99 6.16
N LEU A 476 -36.27 -21.26 7.06
CA LEU A 476 -36.09 -21.70 8.45
C LEU A 476 -37.45 -21.89 9.14
N VAL A 477 -38.36 -20.94 9.00
CA VAL A 477 -39.72 -21.04 9.57
C VAL A 477 -40.46 -22.25 9.03
N LEU A 478 -40.39 -22.53 7.73
CA LEU A 478 -41.00 -23.71 7.11
C LEU A 478 -40.39 -25.02 7.65
N LEU A 479 -39.06 -25.09 7.73
CA LEU A 479 -38.37 -26.26 8.31
C LEU A 479 -38.76 -26.47 9.78
N PHE A 480 -38.95 -25.39 10.54
CA PHE A 480 -39.37 -25.48 11.93
C PHE A 480 -40.85 -25.83 12.09
N ALA A 481 -41.73 -25.29 11.25
CA ALA A 481 -43.15 -25.66 11.25
C ALA A 481 -43.31 -27.17 10.98
N GLU A 482 -42.55 -27.71 10.04
CA GLU A 482 -42.50 -29.15 9.75
C GLU A 482 -41.94 -29.95 10.94
N LEU A 483 -40.84 -29.49 11.55
CA LEU A 483 -40.27 -30.14 12.72
C LEU A 483 -41.26 -30.18 13.88
N ILE A 484 -41.97 -29.07 14.14
CA ILE A 484 -42.97 -28.91 15.20
C ILE A 484 -44.20 -29.78 14.95
N GLY A 485 -44.71 -29.81 13.71
CA GLY A 485 -45.82 -30.67 13.32
C GLY A 485 -45.54 -32.15 13.60
N ASN A 486 -44.27 -32.55 13.54
CA ASN A 486 -43.83 -33.90 13.84
C ASN A 486 -43.65 -34.20 15.35
N VAL A 487 -43.69 -33.20 16.25
CA VAL A 487 -43.52 -33.42 17.71
C VAL A 487 -44.81 -33.90 18.39
N GLY A 488 -45.95 -33.94 17.70
CA GLY A 488 -47.19 -34.57 18.18
C GLY A 488 -47.85 -33.93 19.42
N SER A 489 -47.33 -32.81 19.92
CA SER A 489 -47.85 -32.05 21.06
C SER A 489 -47.67 -30.55 20.84
N GLU A 490 -48.77 -29.80 20.98
CA GLU A 490 -48.81 -28.32 20.87
C GLU A 490 -47.83 -27.64 21.84
N THR A 491 -47.79 -28.10 23.09
CA THR A 491 -46.89 -27.57 24.12
C THR A 491 -45.43 -27.83 23.76
N ALA A 492 -45.10 -29.01 23.23
CA ALA A 492 -43.74 -29.34 22.83
C ALA A 492 -43.29 -28.53 21.60
N GLY A 493 -44.22 -28.24 20.67
CA GLY A 493 -44.01 -27.35 19.54
C GLY A 493 -43.66 -25.92 19.95
N GLN A 494 -44.48 -25.34 20.82
CA GLN A 494 -44.25 -23.98 21.36
C GLN A 494 -42.93 -23.90 22.13
N VAL A 495 -42.61 -24.90 22.96
CA VAL A 495 -41.34 -24.95 23.70
C VAL A 495 -40.15 -25.05 22.74
N THR A 496 -40.24 -25.91 21.71
CA THR A 496 -39.18 -26.07 20.71
C THR A 496 -38.93 -24.76 19.95
N TRP A 497 -39.99 -24.07 19.53
CA TRP A 497 -39.88 -22.77 18.88
C TRP A 497 -39.24 -21.71 19.78
N VAL A 498 -39.70 -21.58 21.02
CA VAL A 498 -39.13 -20.62 21.98
C VAL A 498 -37.65 -20.87 22.21
N VAL A 499 -37.24 -22.14 22.35
CA VAL A 499 -35.82 -22.51 22.50
C VAL A 499 -35.01 -22.12 21.26
N VAL A 500 -35.49 -22.41 20.06
CA VAL A 500 -34.81 -22.08 18.81
C VAL A 500 -34.73 -20.57 18.61
N ALA A 501 -35.83 -19.85 18.82
CA ALA A 501 -35.88 -18.39 18.72
C ALA A 501 -34.91 -17.74 19.72
N ALA A 502 -34.82 -18.29 20.95
CA ALA A 502 -33.84 -17.87 21.94
C ALA A 502 -32.41 -18.15 21.48
N LEU A 503 -32.12 -19.34 20.93
CA LEU A 503 -30.79 -19.68 20.39
C LEU A 503 -30.39 -18.76 19.24
N LEU A 504 -31.27 -18.54 18.27
CA LEU A 504 -31.02 -17.61 17.16
C LEU A 504 -30.85 -16.17 17.66
N GLY A 505 -31.68 -15.75 18.62
CA GLY A 505 -31.55 -14.47 19.30
C GLY A 505 -30.20 -14.31 19.98
N VAL A 506 -29.70 -15.35 20.67
CA VAL A 506 -28.35 -15.38 21.25
C VAL A 506 -27.27 -15.31 20.18
N VAL A 507 -27.38 -16.05 19.08
CA VAL A 507 -26.42 -15.99 17.97
C VAL A 507 -26.37 -14.60 17.35
N LEU A 508 -27.52 -14.00 17.07
CA LEU A 508 -27.63 -12.65 16.52
C LEU A 508 -27.15 -11.58 17.52
N LEU A 509 -27.41 -11.77 18.82
CA LEU A 509 -26.87 -10.90 19.87
C LEU A 509 -25.33 -10.99 19.90
N ILE A 510 -24.77 -12.21 19.86
CA ILE A 510 -23.32 -12.39 19.75
C ILE A 510 -22.79 -11.72 18.48
N ALA A 511 -23.46 -11.89 17.34
CA ALA A 511 -23.10 -11.25 16.08
C ALA A 511 -23.16 -9.72 16.18
N LEU A 512 -24.15 -9.15 16.86
CA LEU A 512 -24.29 -7.71 17.08
C LEU A 512 -23.09 -7.11 17.83
N PHE A 513 -22.49 -7.84 18.77
CA PHE A 513 -21.30 -7.37 19.50
C PHE A 513 -19.97 -7.81 18.85
N ALA A 514 -19.93 -8.95 18.15
CA ALA A 514 -18.69 -9.49 17.56
C ALA A 514 -18.40 -8.96 16.15
N LEU A 515 -19.43 -8.76 15.31
CA LEU A 515 -19.26 -8.24 13.94
C LEU A 515 -18.72 -6.81 13.91
N PRO A 516 -19.13 -5.86 14.77
CA PRO A 516 -18.54 -4.53 14.79
C PRO A 516 -17.02 -4.58 14.95
N ALA A 517 -16.52 -5.40 15.89
CA ALA A 517 -15.08 -5.56 16.10
C ALA A 517 -14.39 -6.18 14.87
N THR A 518 -15.00 -7.21 14.28
CA THR A 518 -14.43 -7.92 13.13
C THR A 518 -14.38 -7.06 11.87
N LEU A 519 -15.47 -6.33 11.56
CA LEU A 519 -15.56 -5.48 10.37
C LEU A 519 -14.73 -4.21 10.51
N ARG A 520 -14.68 -3.63 11.72
CA ARG A 520 -13.79 -2.51 12.03
C ARG A 520 -12.33 -2.89 11.80
N ASP A 521 -11.90 -4.05 12.29
CA ASP A 521 -10.48 -4.44 12.30
C ASP A 521 -10.02 -5.13 11.00
N ALA A 522 -10.94 -5.41 10.07
CA ALA A 522 -10.66 -6.20 8.86
C ALA A 522 -9.61 -5.59 7.93
N LYS A 523 -9.59 -4.26 7.80
CA LYS A 523 -8.65 -3.52 6.93
C LYS A 523 -7.61 -2.72 7.69
N LEU A 524 -7.96 -2.20 8.86
CA LEU A 524 -7.09 -1.39 9.69
C LEU A 524 -7.22 -1.93 11.13
N PRO A 525 -6.29 -2.78 11.59
CA PRO A 525 -6.40 -3.43 12.89
C PRO A 525 -6.21 -2.41 14.03
N GLU A 526 -6.85 -2.58 15.21
CA GLU A 526 -6.57 -1.66 16.32
C GLU A 526 -5.13 -1.74 16.84
N LYS A 527 -4.50 -2.92 16.66
CA LYS A 527 -3.12 -3.17 17.10
C LYS A 527 -2.26 -3.55 15.90
N PRO A 528 -1.05 -2.98 15.78
CA PRO A 528 -0.14 -3.38 14.72
C PRO A 528 0.22 -4.87 14.87
N ALA A 529 0.23 -5.59 13.76
CA ALA A 529 0.72 -6.96 13.71
C ALA A 529 2.24 -6.96 13.99
N PRO A 530 2.75 -7.87 14.84
CA PRO A 530 4.16 -7.83 15.27
C PRO A 530 5.15 -7.95 14.11
N PHE A 531 4.90 -8.85 13.17
CA PHE A 531 5.81 -9.13 12.05
C PHE A 531 6.07 -7.89 11.17
N PRO A 532 5.07 -7.28 10.52
CA PRO A 532 5.30 -6.15 9.60
C PRO A 532 5.73 -4.86 10.32
N ALA A 533 5.32 -4.65 11.59
CA ALA A 533 5.40 -3.34 12.22
C ALA A 533 6.47 -3.21 13.32
N THR A 534 6.94 -4.30 13.93
CA THR A 534 7.83 -4.19 15.11
C THR A 534 9.26 -4.64 14.85
N ARG A 535 9.50 -5.38 13.77
CA ARG A 535 10.82 -5.86 13.38
C ARG A 535 11.46 -4.89 12.37
N PRO A 536 12.78 -4.69 12.41
CA PRO A 536 13.49 -4.11 11.29
C PRO A 536 13.46 -5.04 10.07
N HIS A 537 13.38 -4.49 8.87
CA HIS A 537 13.38 -5.24 7.61
C HIS A 537 14.41 -4.68 6.64
N HIS A 538 14.84 -5.49 5.69
CA HIS A 538 15.59 -4.99 4.55
C HIS A 538 14.64 -4.25 3.59
N VAL A 539 15.20 -3.66 2.54
CA VAL A 539 14.42 -3.14 1.42
C VAL A 539 14.67 -3.98 0.17
N ARG A 540 13.67 -4.07 -0.71
CA ARG A 540 13.76 -4.77 -2.01
C ARG A 540 14.01 -3.79 -3.13
N LEU A 541 15.17 -3.92 -3.76
CA LEU A 541 15.64 -3.04 -4.84
C LEU A 541 16.00 -3.86 -6.07
N PHE A 542 15.92 -3.25 -7.25
CA PHE A 542 16.29 -3.88 -8.51
C PHE A 542 17.67 -3.41 -8.98
N GLU A 543 18.45 -4.34 -9.51
CA GLU A 543 19.67 -3.97 -10.21
C GLU A 543 19.34 -3.53 -11.63
N ARG A 544 20.17 -2.64 -12.19
CA ARG A 544 20.01 -2.18 -13.58
C ARG A 544 20.10 -3.33 -14.60
N SER A 545 20.83 -4.40 -14.27
CA SER A 545 20.92 -5.64 -15.05
C SER A 545 19.60 -6.40 -15.16
N SER A 546 18.68 -6.19 -14.22
CA SER A 546 17.34 -6.81 -14.23
C SER A 546 16.31 -6.03 -15.06
N LEU A 547 16.66 -4.85 -15.58
CA LEU A 547 15.72 -4.04 -16.36
C LEU A 547 15.62 -4.54 -17.80
N PHE A 548 14.49 -4.25 -18.43
CA PHE A 548 14.28 -4.54 -19.85
C PHE A 548 13.78 -3.33 -20.64
N GLU A 549 13.89 -3.44 -21.95
CA GLU A 549 13.48 -2.42 -22.92
C GLU A 549 12.46 -3.00 -23.90
N LEU A 550 11.69 -2.09 -24.50
CA LEU A 550 10.64 -2.42 -25.46
C LEU A 550 11.15 -2.46 -26.91
N PRO A 551 10.40 -3.13 -27.81
CA PRO A 551 10.71 -3.16 -29.24
C PRO A 551 10.91 -1.75 -29.82
N GLY A 552 11.94 -1.58 -30.65
CA GLY A 552 12.21 -0.32 -31.35
C GLY A 552 12.99 0.73 -30.53
N GLN A 553 13.35 0.41 -29.28
CA GLN A 553 14.16 1.27 -28.40
C GLN A 553 15.49 0.60 -28.05
N HIS A 554 16.21 0.03 -29.04
CA HIS A 554 17.44 -0.74 -28.78
C HIS A 554 18.63 0.05 -28.20
N ASP A 555 18.48 1.35 -28.00
CA ASP A 555 19.43 2.23 -27.31
C ASP A 555 18.73 3.09 -26.24
N ALA A 556 17.64 2.58 -25.65
CA ALA A 556 16.85 3.34 -24.68
C ALA A 556 17.73 3.86 -23.55
N THR A 557 17.53 5.11 -23.21
CA THR A 557 18.16 5.67 -22.01
C THR A 557 17.64 4.91 -20.79
N THR A 558 18.38 4.89 -19.68
CA THR A 558 17.89 4.28 -18.43
C THR A 558 16.52 4.78 -18.03
N THR A 559 16.24 6.05 -18.31
CA THR A 559 14.97 6.70 -18.03
C THR A 559 13.78 6.12 -18.81
N GLU A 560 14.01 5.36 -19.87
CA GLU A 560 12.98 4.70 -20.69
C GLU A 560 12.90 3.18 -20.43
N ALA A 561 13.74 2.65 -19.53
CA ALA A 561 13.75 1.24 -19.17
C ALA A 561 12.58 0.86 -18.25
N HIS A 562 12.26 -0.44 -18.21
CA HIS A 562 11.14 -1.00 -17.47
C HIS A 562 11.61 -2.01 -16.42
N TYR A 563 10.91 -2.04 -15.28
CA TYR A 563 11.10 -3.06 -14.25
C TYR A 563 10.61 -4.42 -14.74
N PRO A 564 11.19 -5.52 -14.24
CA PRO A 564 10.79 -6.88 -14.56
C PRO A 564 9.28 -7.12 -14.61
N SER A 565 8.84 -7.88 -15.60
CA SER A 565 7.42 -8.08 -15.91
C SER A 565 6.67 -9.04 -14.99
N GLY A 566 7.18 -9.31 -13.77
CA GLY A 566 6.58 -10.26 -12.83
C GLY A 566 6.26 -11.62 -13.45
N VAL A 567 5.27 -12.32 -12.88
CA VAL A 567 4.77 -13.59 -13.41
C VAL A 567 3.84 -13.31 -14.58
N ARG A 568 4.34 -13.54 -15.80
CA ARG A 568 3.56 -13.41 -17.04
C ARG A 568 3.89 -14.54 -18.02
N PRO A 569 2.94 -14.97 -18.86
CA PRO A 569 3.19 -16.01 -19.85
C PRO A 569 4.21 -15.54 -20.89
N LEU A 570 5.14 -16.41 -21.26
CA LEU A 570 6.19 -16.15 -22.26
C LEU A 570 6.01 -17.02 -23.50
N LEU A 571 6.19 -18.34 -23.33
CA LEU A 571 6.28 -19.31 -24.43
C LEU A 571 5.40 -20.52 -24.15
N ARG A 572 4.85 -21.13 -25.20
CA ARG A 572 4.23 -22.45 -25.17
C ARG A 572 5.25 -23.48 -25.63
N LEU A 573 5.36 -24.57 -24.88
CA LEU A 573 6.24 -25.70 -25.12
C LEU A 573 5.42 -26.95 -25.45
N TRP A 574 5.84 -27.65 -26.49
CA TRP A 574 5.34 -28.99 -26.83
C TRP A 574 6.49 -29.84 -27.41
N TRP A 575 6.27 -31.15 -27.51
CA TRP A 575 7.29 -32.13 -27.84
C TRP A 575 6.90 -32.96 -29.06
N THR A 576 7.71 -32.91 -30.12
CA THR A 576 7.52 -33.70 -31.35
C THR A 576 8.57 -34.80 -31.53
N GLY A 577 9.53 -34.90 -30.60
CA GLY A 577 10.57 -35.92 -30.61
C GLY A 577 10.08 -37.30 -30.15
N ALA A 578 10.96 -38.30 -30.21
CA ALA A 578 10.64 -39.64 -29.75
C ALA A 578 10.50 -39.74 -28.22
N GLY A 579 9.49 -40.48 -27.77
CA GLY A 579 9.19 -40.71 -26.35
C GLY A 579 8.55 -39.51 -25.64
N LYS A 580 8.26 -39.66 -24.35
CA LYS A 580 7.72 -38.58 -23.52
C LYS A 580 8.84 -37.74 -22.92
N ARG A 581 8.53 -36.48 -22.64
CA ARG A 581 9.42 -35.59 -21.88
C ARG A 581 8.60 -34.86 -20.84
N PHE A 582 9.21 -34.67 -19.69
CA PHE A 582 8.64 -33.86 -18.63
C PHE A 582 9.62 -32.74 -18.29
N VAL A 583 9.07 -31.55 -18.07
CA VAL A 583 9.84 -30.34 -17.75
C VAL A 583 9.44 -29.79 -16.40
N ARG A 584 10.42 -29.22 -15.71
CA ARG A 584 10.25 -28.50 -14.45
C ARG A 584 11.00 -27.18 -14.56
N PRO A 585 10.29 -26.06 -14.82
CA PRO A 585 10.90 -24.75 -14.78
C PRO A 585 11.42 -24.41 -13.38
N ARG A 586 12.63 -23.87 -13.32
CA ARG A 586 13.26 -23.26 -12.15
C ARG A 586 13.62 -21.82 -12.49
N HIS A 587 13.84 -20.99 -11.49
CA HIS A 587 14.11 -19.56 -11.72
C HIS A 587 15.23 -19.28 -12.73
N THR A 588 16.30 -20.07 -12.70
CA THR A 588 17.50 -19.88 -13.51
C THR A 588 17.75 -20.96 -14.56
N HIS A 589 16.88 -21.95 -14.69
CA HIS A 589 17.06 -23.08 -15.61
C HIS A 589 15.77 -23.89 -15.79
N ILE A 590 15.74 -24.79 -16.77
CA ILE A 590 14.68 -25.78 -16.95
C ILE A 590 15.29 -27.15 -16.73
N GLU A 591 14.67 -27.93 -15.86
CA GLU A 591 15.03 -29.33 -15.64
C GLU A 591 14.18 -30.23 -16.54
N VAL A 592 14.82 -31.24 -17.14
CA VAL A 592 14.18 -32.13 -18.12
C VAL A 592 14.43 -33.59 -17.74
N VAL A 593 13.37 -34.40 -17.77
CA VAL A 593 13.43 -35.84 -17.52
C VAL A 593 12.64 -36.63 -18.56
N VAL A 594 13.02 -37.89 -18.76
CA VAL A 594 12.34 -38.82 -19.68
C VAL A 594 11.15 -39.52 -19.01
N THR A 595 11.27 -39.76 -17.70
CA THR A 595 10.20 -40.31 -16.86
C THR A 595 10.05 -39.44 -15.62
N ARG A 596 8.83 -39.36 -15.07
CA ARG A 596 8.52 -38.49 -13.93
C ARG A 596 9.28 -38.85 -12.65
N GLU A 597 9.80 -40.07 -12.56
CA GLU A 597 10.51 -40.62 -11.40
C GLU A 597 12.04 -40.50 -11.49
N ASP A 598 12.56 -39.95 -12.60
CA ASP A 598 14.00 -39.83 -12.80
C ASP A 598 14.62 -38.84 -11.79
N SER A 599 15.62 -39.30 -11.05
CA SER A 599 16.28 -38.51 -10.00
C SER A 599 17.42 -37.64 -10.52
N ASN A 600 17.80 -37.75 -11.81
CA ASN A 600 18.94 -37.02 -12.36
C ASN A 600 18.53 -36.21 -13.60
N PRO A 601 17.86 -35.04 -13.42
CA PRO A 601 17.39 -34.23 -14.53
C PRO A 601 18.52 -33.62 -15.35
N ALA A 602 18.34 -33.55 -16.66
CA ALA A 602 19.19 -32.71 -17.51
C ALA A 602 18.84 -31.23 -17.26
N ILE A 603 19.85 -30.36 -17.22
CA ILE A 603 19.69 -28.94 -16.94
C ILE A 603 19.87 -28.14 -18.23
N VAL A 604 18.85 -27.35 -18.56
CA VAL A 604 18.90 -26.35 -19.64
C VAL A 604 18.95 -24.97 -18.99
N PRO A 605 20.09 -24.25 -19.00
CA PRO A 605 20.21 -22.97 -18.32
C PRO A 605 19.30 -21.91 -18.94
N ALA A 606 18.84 -20.97 -18.11
CA ALA A 606 18.22 -19.74 -18.60
C ALA A 606 19.26 -18.87 -19.33
N PRO A 607 18.81 -17.91 -20.18
CA PRO A 607 19.71 -16.96 -20.82
C PRO A 607 20.53 -16.16 -19.79
N ILE A 608 21.84 -16.13 -20.00
CA ILE A 608 22.78 -15.34 -19.20
C ILE A 608 23.00 -13.92 -19.74
N THR A 609 22.42 -13.62 -20.91
CA THR A 609 22.41 -12.30 -21.54
C THR A 609 20.97 -11.91 -21.86
N PRO A 610 20.63 -10.61 -21.91
CA PRO A 610 19.32 -10.17 -22.37
C PRO A 610 19.00 -10.76 -23.74
N MET A 611 17.76 -11.22 -23.92
CA MET A 611 17.25 -11.76 -25.19
C MET A 611 15.80 -11.35 -25.39
N THR A 612 15.40 -11.07 -26.63
CA THR A 612 13.97 -10.90 -26.95
C THR A 612 13.21 -12.21 -26.82
N LEU A 613 11.89 -12.16 -26.64
CA LEU A 613 11.05 -13.35 -26.58
C LEU A 613 11.20 -14.23 -27.84
N ARG A 614 11.35 -13.60 -29.02
CA ARG A 614 11.64 -14.28 -30.28
C ARG A 614 12.98 -15.01 -30.25
N GLN A 615 14.02 -14.36 -29.72
CA GLN A 615 15.34 -14.98 -29.56
C GLN A 615 15.29 -16.14 -28.56
N LEU A 616 14.57 -15.98 -27.45
CA LEU A 616 14.37 -17.05 -26.47
C LEU A 616 13.64 -18.26 -27.08
N ALA A 617 12.59 -18.02 -27.88
CA ALA A 617 11.87 -19.08 -28.59
C ALA A 617 12.77 -19.86 -29.56
N ALA A 618 13.73 -19.20 -30.20
CA ALA A 618 14.73 -19.84 -31.06
C ALA A 618 15.85 -20.52 -30.28
N TYR A 619 16.24 -19.98 -29.12
CA TYR A 619 17.31 -20.49 -28.27
C TYR A 619 16.94 -21.82 -27.61
N LEU A 620 15.74 -21.93 -27.02
CA LEU A 620 15.36 -23.08 -26.20
C LEU A 620 15.44 -24.43 -26.95
N PRO A 621 14.93 -24.59 -28.19
CA PRO A 621 15.08 -25.84 -28.93
C PRO A 621 16.54 -26.26 -29.14
N VAL A 622 17.44 -25.29 -29.39
CA VAL A 622 18.88 -25.53 -29.56
C VAL A 622 19.53 -25.94 -28.24
N ALA A 623 19.18 -25.26 -27.15
CA ALA A 623 19.68 -25.57 -25.82
C ALA A 623 19.25 -26.97 -25.36
N PHE A 624 17.98 -27.34 -25.60
CA PHE A 624 17.46 -28.70 -25.33
C PHE A 624 18.17 -29.77 -26.16
N ARG A 625 18.39 -29.53 -27.46
CA ARG A 625 19.15 -30.45 -28.32
C ARG A 625 20.57 -30.66 -27.81
N THR A 626 21.23 -29.59 -27.38
CA THR A 626 22.59 -29.66 -26.81
C THR A 626 22.62 -30.46 -25.50
N ALA A 627 21.55 -30.40 -24.71
CA ALA A 627 21.35 -31.22 -23.52
C ALA A 627 20.91 -32.68 -23.83
N GLY A 628 20.90 -33.10 -25.10
CA GLY A 628 20.53 -34.47 -25.51
C GLY A 628 19.03 -34.70 -25.74
N HIS A 629 18.22 -33.64 -25.82
CA HIS A 629 16.78 -33.71 -26.01
C HIS A 629 16.34 -33.01 -27.31
N ASP A 630 16.51 -33.70 -28.45
CA ASP A 630 16.03 -33.19 -29.76
C ASP A 630 14.54 -33.47 -29.97
N GLY A 631 13.75 -32.43 -30.25
CA GLY A 631 12.30 -32.53 -30.45
C GLY A 631 11.46 -31.50 -29.71
N LEU A 632 12.04 -30.61 -28.90
CA LEU A 632 11.31 -29.50 -28.29
C LEU A 632 10.87 -28.51 -29.37
N GLN A 633 9.62 -28.10 -29.29
CA GLN A 633 9.07 -27.00 -30.07
C GLN A 633 8.59 -25.89 -29.13
N CYS A 634 8.76 -24.65 -29.57
CA CYS A 634 8.41 -23.45 -28.80
C CYS A 634 7.65 -22.47 -29.70
N ALA A 635 6.65 -21.80 -29.15
CA ALA A 635 5.98 -20.66 -29.80
C ALA A 635 5.70 -19.58 -28.75
N LEU A 636 5.54 -18.33 -29.20
CA LEU A 636 5.16 -17.25 -28.32
C LEU A 636 3.70 -17.40 -27.88
N VAL A 637 3.39 -16.99 -26.64
CA VAL A 637 1.99 -16.93 -26.19
C VAL A 637 1.27 -15.75 -26.87
N HIS A 638 1.99 -14.63 -27.05
CA HIS A 638 1.55 -13.44 -27.76
C HIS A 638 2.62 -13.04 -28.78
N GLU A 639 2.32 -13.14 -30.08
CA GLU A 639 3.26 -12.80 -31.16
C GLU A 639 3.62 -11.31 -31.18
N GLU A 640 2.72 -10.44 -30.72
CA GLU A 640 2.95 -9.00 -30.63
C GLU A 640 4.01 -8.63 -29.57
N ASP A 641 4.27 -9.51 -28.61
CA ASP A 641 5.29 -9.32 -27.58
C ASP A 641 6.67 -9.86 -28.04
N ALA A 642 6.81 -10.33 -29.29
CA ALA A 642 7.99 -11.06 -29.75
C ALA A 642 9.33 -10.34 -29.55
N ASP A 643 9.32 -9.03 -29.63
CA ASP A 643 10.52 -8.22 -29.57
C ASP A 643 10.76 -7.63 -28.16
N VAL A 644 9.92 -8.00 -27.18
CA VAL A 644 10.13 -7.62 -25.76
C VAL A 644 11.34 -8.35 -25.22
N THR A 645 12.26 -7.60 -24.62
CA THR A 645 13.48 -8.14 -24.02
C THR A 645 13.20 -8.74 -22.64
N ILE A 646 13.82 -9.88 -22.34
CA ILE A 646 13.88 -10.47 -21.00
C ILE A 646 15.27 -10.21 -20.43
N PRO A 647 15.38 -9.72 -19.19
CA PRO A 647 16.67 -9.53 -18.53
C PRO A 647 17.34 -10.87 -18.17
N PRO A 648 18.66 -10.92 -18.04
CA PRO A 648 19.36 -12.11 -17.57
C PRO A 648 19.04 -12.42 -16.10
N GLY A 649 19.30 -13.66 -15.67
CA GLY A 649 19.19 -14.07 -14.27
C GLY A 649 18.00 -14.99 -13.99
N ALA A 650 17.14 -14.61 -13.05
CA ALA A 650 15.91 -15.36 -12.76
C ALA A 650 14.87 -15.09 -13.86
N SER A 651 14.90 -15.89 -14.93
CA SER A 651 14.07 -15.68 -16.12
C SER A 651 12.73 -16.41 -16.08
N PHE A 652 12.61 -17.54 -15.38
CA PHE A 652 11.39 -18.37 -15.39
C PHE A 652 10.70 -18.41 -14.03
N ALA A 653 9.37 -18.48 -13.99
CA ALA A 653 8.66 -18.84 -12.76
C ALA A 653 8.74 -20.36 -12.56
N ASP A 654 8.84 -20.79 -11.31
CA ASP A 654 8.63 -22.20 -10.98
C ASP A 654 7.12 -22.52 -10.88
N LEU A 655 6.78 -23.80 -10.75
CA LEU A 655 5.38 -24.23 -10.67
C LEU A 655 4.70 -23.84 -9.35
N ALA A 656 5.46 -23.51 -8.29
CA ALA A 656 4.89 -23.01 -7.04
C ALA A 656 4.47 -21.55 -7.18
N ASP A 657 5.27 -20.74 -7.87
CA ASP A 657 4.94 -19.33 -8.15
C ASP A 657 3.59 -19.19 -8.87
N LEU A 658 3.27 -20.12 -9.80
CA LEU A 658 2.00 -20.11 -10.53
C LEU A 658 0.81 -20.47 -9.64
N LYS A 659 0.96 -21.50 -8.79
CA LYS A 659 -0.10 -21.86 -7.84
C LYS A 659 -0.33 -20.78 -6.80
N GLU A 660 0.73 -20.10 -6.38
CA GLU A 660 0.63 -18.97 -5.45
C GLU A 660 -0.15 -17.79 -6.05
N GLN A 661 -0.06 -17.60 -7.38
CA GLN A 661 -0.84 -16.56 -8.07
C GLN A 661 -2.33 -16.92 -8.16
N ASP A 662 -2.65 -18.19 -8.38
CA ASP A 662 -4.03 -18.66 -8.55
C ASP A 662 -4.78 -18.82 -7.22
N GLU A 663 -4.07 -19.15 -6.14
CA GLU A 663 -4.66 -19.46 -4.84
C GLU A 663 -3.83 -18.82 -3.69
N GLU A 664 -4.28 -17.64 -3.24
CA GLU A 664 -3.59 -16.78 -2.27
C GLU A 664 -3.39 -17.43 -0.87
N ASP A 665 -4.03 -18.56 -0.59
CA ASP A 665 -4.09 -19.24 0.72
C ASP A 665 -3.55 -20.70 0.72
N LEU A 666 -2.82 -21.12 -0.32
CA LEU A 666 -2.29 -22.49 -0.37
C LEU A 666 -1.27 -22.78 0.74
N PRO A 667 -1.33 -23.96 1.39
CA PRO A 667 -0.33 -24.36 2.36
C PRO A 667 1.03 -24.55 1.68
N GLU A 668 2.10 -24.20 2.39
CA GLU A 668 3.47 -24.29 1.90
C GLU A 668 3.87 -25.68 1.41
N SER A 669 3.35 -26.74 2.04
CA SER A 669 3.52 -28.11 1.57
C SER A 669 2.95 -28.33 0.16
N ALA A 670 1.86 -27.66 -0.20
CA ALA A 670 1.28 -27.70 -1.54
C ALA A 670 2.13 -26.90 -2.55
N LEU A 671 2.71 -25.78 -2.13
CA LEU A 671 3.68 -25.01 -2.92
C LEU A 671 4.97 -25.81 -3.16
N SER A 672 5.56 -26.40 -2.12
CA SER A 672 6.73 -27.28 -2.26
C SER A 672 6.45 -28.48 -3.16
N THR A 673 5.26 -29.09 -3.02
CA THR A 673 4.83 -30.18 -3.91
C THR A 673 4.71 -29.70 -5.36
N ALA A 674 4.18 -28.49 -5.58
CA ALA A 674 4.08 -27.91 -6.91
C ALA A 674 5.46 -27.61 -7.50
N ALA A 675 6.37 -26.98 -6.74
CA ALA A 675 7.75 -26.71 -7.16
C ALA A 675 8.53 -27.99 -7.46
N ALA A 676 8.20 -29.12 -6.85
CA ALA A 676 8.84 -30.41 -7.13
C ALA A 676 8.22 -31.13 -8.36
N ASP A 677 7.07 -30.68 -8.86
CA ASP A 677 6.33 -31.37 -9.91
C ASP A 677 7.00 -31.23 -11.29
N PHE A 678 6.78 -32.23 -12.14
CA PHE A 678 7.21 -32.27 -13.54
C PHE A 678 5.97 -32.28 -14.43
N LYS A 679 5.91 -31.39 -15.43
CA LYS A 679 4.80 -31.32 -16.40
C LYS A 679 5.17 -32.03 -17.70
N GLU A 680 4.29 -32.91 -18.16
CA GLU A 680 4.45 -33.59 -19.45
C GLU A 680 4.29 -32.60 -20.60
N LEU A 681 5.24 -32.61 -21.54
CA LEU A 681 5.10 -31.88 -22.80
C LEU A 681 4.14 -32.64 -23.73
N THR A 682 3.09 -31.97 -24.19
CA THR A 682 2.12 -32.52 -25.15
C THR A 682 2.71 -32.62 -26.56
N ALA A 683 2.01 -33.29 -27.49
CA ALA A 683 2.49 -33.47 -28.87
C ALA A 683 2.19 -32.29 -29.82
N GLU A 684 1.27 -31.39 -29.44
CA GLU A 684 0.75 -30.33 -30.29
C GLU A 684 0.71 -28.99 -29.54
N ASN A 685 0.77 -27.88 -30.30
CA ASN A 685 0.55 -26.53 -29.77
C ASN A 685 -0.96 -26.29 -29.56
N ASP A 686 -1.48 -26.79 -28.45
CA ASP A 686 -2.87 -26.61 -28.03
C ASP A 686 -2.98 -25.95 -26.65
N LYS A 687 -4.19 -25.90 -26.09
CA LYS A 687 -4.45 -25.35 -24.74
C LYS A 687 -3.81 -26.17 -23.60
N LYS A 688 -3.34 -27.40 -23.87
CA LYS A 688 -2.69 -28.29 -22.90
C LYS A 688 -1.16 -28.18 -22.94
N SER A 689 -0.61 -27.44 -23.92
CA SER A 689 0.82 -27.13 -23.99
C SER A 689 1.31 -26.53 -22.68
N VAL A 690 2.54 -26.87 -22.29
CA VAL A 690 3.15 -26.28 -21.09
C VAL A 690 3.49 -24.83 -21.39
N VAL A 691 2.99 -23.90 -20.58
CA VAL A 691 3.33 -22.49 -20.70
C VAL A 691 4.50 -22.18 -19.76
N LEU A 692 5.59 -21.64 -20.31
CA LEU A 692 6.64 -21.00 -19.53
C LEU A 692 6.19 -19.59 -19.15
N PHE A 693 6.37 -19.26 -17.87
CA PHE A 693 6.11 -17.94 -17.33
C PHE A 693 7.41 -17.28 -16.89
N HIS A 694 7.42 -15.95 -16.86
CA HIS A 694 8.54 -15.16 -16.37
C HIS A 694 8.62 -15.21 -14.84
N ALA A 695 9.83 -15.11 -14.28
CA ALA A 695 10.01 -15.20 -12.83
C ALA A 695 9.31 -14.04 -12.09
N PRO A 696 8.80 -14.28 -10.87
CA PRO A 696 8.22 -13.21 -10.06
C PRO A 696 9.28 -12.15 -9.71
N LYS A 697 8.83 -10.89 -9.57
CA LYS A 697 9.68 -9.72 -9.24
C LYS A 697 10.58 -9.94 -8.02
N ARG A 698 10.08 -10.63 -6.99
CA ARG A 698 10.83 -10.94 -5.76
C ARG A 698 12.13 -11.71 -6.01
N MET A 699 12.20 -12.53 -7.07
CA MET A 699 13.38 -13.32 -7.43
C MET A 699 14.40 -12.52 -8.26
N GLN A 700 14.00 -11.34 -8.74
CA GLN A 700 14.84 -10.42 -9.50
C GLN A 700 15.28 -9.21 -8.66
N ALA A 701 14.66 -9.02 -7.49
CA ALA A 701 15.02 -7.99 -6.53
C ALA A 701 16.09 -8.48 -5.54
N VAL A 702 17.03 -7.59 -5.23
CA VAL A 702 18.06 -7.77 -4.22
C VAL A 702 17.56 -7.23 -2.87
N ARG A 703 17.88 -7.93 -1.77
CA ARG A 703 17.69 -7.39 -0.42
C ARG A 703 18.82 -6.41 -0.14
N PHE A 704 18.48 -5.24 0.38
CA PHE A 704 19.44 -4.17 0.63
C PHE A 704 19.23 -3.60 2.03
N ASP A 705 20.31 -3.28 2.72
CA ASP A 705 20.28 -2.72 4.07
C ASP A 705 21.06 -1.40 4.14
N ARG A 706 21.44 -0.95 5.35
CA ARG A 706 22.19 0.29 5.54
C ARG A 706 23.66 0.21 5.07
N PHE A 707 24.18 -1.00 4.90
CA PHE A 707 25.57 -1.30 4.56
C PHE A 707 25.73 -1.83 3.13
N GLY A 708 24.63 -2.16 2.46
CA GLY A 708 24.62 -2.53 1.05
C GLY A 708 23.76 -3.75 0.72
N PRO A 709 24.07 -4.47 -0.37
CA PRO A 709 23.32 -5.65 -0.75
C PRO A 709 23.55 -6.77 0.26
N VAL A 710 22.47 -7.44 0.64
CA VAL A 710 22.47 -8.57 1.57
C VAL A 710 22.23 -9.84 0.75
N PRO A 711 23.16 -10.80 0.76
CA PRO A 711 22.92 -12.10 0.16
C PRO A 711 21.67 -12.71 0.77
N PHE A 712 20.82 -13.32 -0.05
CA PHE A 712 19.74 -14.11 0.50
C PHE A 712 20.33 -15.31 1.24
N ASP A 713 20.13 -15.37 2.55
CA ASP A 713 20.43 -16.53 3.37
C ASP A 713 19.13 -17.10 3.89
N GLU A 714 18.66 -18.19 3.28
CA GLU A 714 17.45 -18.96 3.66
C GLU A 714 17.40 -19.29 5.16
N ARG A 715 18.56 -19.22 5.82
CA ARG A 715 18.77 -19.60 7.20
C ARG A 715 18.44 -18.51 8.21
N GLU A 716 18.27 -17.24 7.79
CA GLU A 716 17.97 -16.06 8.64
C GLU A 716 16.55 -16.07 9.25
N THR A 717 15.63 -16.83 8.67
CA THR A 717 14.20 -16.73 8.98
C THR A 717 13.69 -17.84 9.90
N GLU A 718 14.46 -18.92 10.10
CA GLU A 718 14.00 -20.12 10.79
C GLU A 718 14.77 -20.46 12.04
N SER A 719 14.02 -20.95 13.04
CA SER A 719 14.54 -21.88 14.01
C SER A 719 14.44 -23.30 13.45
N VAL A 720 15.55 -23.88 13.01
CA VAL A 720 15.63 -25.25 12.50
C VAL A 720 16.04 -26.15 13.66
N ARG A 721 15.27 -27.20 13.94
CA ARG A 721 15.65 -28.17 14.98
C ARG A 721 16.90 -28.93 14.55
N GLY A 722 17.90 -28.95 15.43
CA GLY A 722 19.13 -29.69 15.21
C GLY A 722 18.97 -31.19 15.47
N ALA A 723 19.76 -31.98 14.75
CA ALA A 723 19.90 -33.41 15.03
C ALA A 723 20.69 -33.61 16.32
N GLY A 724 20.24 -34.52 17.20
CA GLY A 724 20.93 -34.84 18.44
C GLY A 724 20.54 -33.94 19.62
N LYS A 725 21.43 -33.87 20.60
CA LYS A 725 21.23 -33.16 21.87
C LYS A 725 22.48 -32.38 22.26
N VAL A 726 22.33 -31.35 23.08
CA VAL A 726 23.43 -30.53 23.59
C VAL A 726 23.46 -30.52 25.10
N SER A 727 24.67 -30.49 25.65
CA SER A 727 24.95 -30.27 27.06
C SER A 727 26.10 -29.28 27.18
N GLY A 728 26.21 -28.56 28.29
CA GLY A 728 27.40 -27.74 28.50
C GLY A 728 27.29 -26.79 29.67
N ASP A 729 28.40 -26.65 30.39
CA ASP A 729 28.59 -25.55 31.32
C ASP A 729 29.34 -24.40 30.62
N GLY A 730 29.04 -23.16 30.99
CA GLY A 730 29.71 -22.00 30.41
C GLY A 730 29.33 -21.72 28.95
N THR A 731 30.31 -21.25 28.16
CA THR A 731 30.14 -20.79 26.78
C THR A 731 30.42 -21.87 25.74
N ARG A 732 30.58 -23.13 26.15
CA ARG A 732 30.93 -24.24 25.27
C ARG A 732 29.84 -25.31 25.34
N LEU A 733 29.16 -25.57 24.23
CA LEU A 733 28.19 -26.65 24.11
C LEU A 733 28.84 -27.88 23.50
N GLN A 734 28.65 -29.01 24.18
CA GLN A 734 28.99 -30.34 23.73
C GLN A 734 27.74 -31.00 23.14
N GLY A 735 27.80 -31.34 21.86
CA GLY A 735 26.77 -32.07 21.14
C GLY A 735 26.95 -33.58 21.24
N ALA A 736 25.83 -34.30 21.24
CA ALA A 736 25.76 -35.75 21.08
C ALA A 736 24.81 -36.08 19.91
N GLY A 737 25.34 -36.73 18.86
CA GLY A 737 24.59 -36.99 17.62
C GLY A 737 24.31 -35.75 16.78
N THR A 738 25.15 -34.72 16.91
CA THR A 738 25.03 -33.42 16.23
C THR A 738 25.95 -33.34 15.01
N SER A 739 25.63 -32.42 14.09
CA SER A 739 26.44 -32.10 12.90
C SER A 739 26.69 -30.60 12.80
N PHE A 740 27.30 -30.00 13.83
CA PHE A 740 27.37 -28.54 13.94
C PHE A 740 28.10 -27.83 12.79
N ARG A 741 29.11 -28.42 12.13
CA ARG A 741 29.81 -27.71 11.02
C ARG A 741 28.93 -27.53 9.80
N PHE A 742 28.03 -28.48 9.57
CA PHE A 742 27.04 -28.38 8.52
C PHE A 742 25.86 -27.51 8.97
N PHE A 743 25.46 -27.65 10.24
CA PHE A 743 24.24 -27.06 10.75
C PHE A 743 24.38 -25.58 11.11
N PHE A 744 25.47 -25.16 11.76
CA PHE A 744 25.69 -23.78 12.22
C PHE A 744 26.78 -23.08 11.42
N ARG A 745 26.68 -21.75 11.31
CA ARG A 745 27.78 -20.83 11.01
C ARG A 745 28.02 -19.87 12.17
N GLU A 746 29.19 -19.25 12.19
CA GLU A 746 29.44 -18.13 13.10
C GLU A 746 28.42 -17.02 12.85
N GLY A 747 27.86 -16.47 13.94
CA GLY A 747 26.77 -15.50 13.91
C GLY A 747 25.37 -16.10 14.04
N ASP A 748 25.17 -17.39 13.70
CA ASP A 748 23.89 -18.07 13.98
C ASP A 748 23.60 -18.06 15.48
N ARG A 749 22.34 -18.26 15.87
CA ARG A 749 21.93 -18.41 17.26
C ARG A 749 21.54 -19.86 17.53
N VAL A 750 22.09 -20.46 18.57
CA VAL A 750 21.57 -21.73 19.10
C VAL A 750 20.49 -21.42 20.12
N VAL A 751 19.32 -22.06 19.96
CA VAL A 751 18.19 -21.95 20.88
C VAL A 751 18.09 -23.23 21.70
N VAL A 752 18.11 -23.11 23.02
CA VAL A 752 17.91 -24.23 23.95
C VAL A 752 16.95 -23.78 25.04
N ASN A 753 15.91 -24.58 25.29
CA ASN A 753 14.86 -24.27 26.27
C ASN A 753 14.28 -22.85 26.11
N GLY A 754 14.08 -22.42 24.86
CA GLY A 754 13.51 -21.10 24.50
C GLY A 754 14.46 -19.91 24.68
N SER A 755 15.68 -20.12 25.18
CA SER A 755 16.70 -19.08 25.23
C SER A 755 17.60 -19.17 24.00
N ALA A 756 18.02 -18.03 23.43
CA ALA A 756 18.93 -17.99 22.28
C ALA A 756 20.33 -17.49 22.67
N ARG A 757 21.38 -18.02 22.04
CA ARG A 757 22.77 -17.58 22.21
C ARG A 757 23.49 -17.54 20.87
N VAL A 758 24.28 -16.50 20.63
CA VAL A 758 25.03 -16.37 19.37
C VAL A 758 26.18 -17.35 19.35
N VAL A 759 26.30 -18.13 18.29
CA VAL A 759 27.43 -18.99 17.96
C VAL A 759 28.60 -18.11 17.56
N THR A 760 29.61 -18.02 18.41
CA THR A 760 30.82 -17.26 18.11
C THR A 760 31.84 -18.08 17.33
N ARG A 761 31.78 -19.42 17.44
CA ARG A 761 32.68 -20.33 16.73
C ARG A 761 32.10 -21.74 16.64
N VAL A 762 32.30 -22.42 15.50
CA VAL A 762 31.99 -23.85 15.34
C VAL A 762 33.29 -24.64 15.28
N GLU A 763 33.67 -25.32 16.37
CA GLU A 763 34.97 -25.99 16.45
C GLU A 763 34.95 -27.37 15.78
N SER A 764 33.86 -28.13 15.96
CA SER A 764 33.65 -29.45 15.37
C SER A 764 32.16 -29.76 15.26
N ASP A 765 31.80 -30.88 14.65
CA ASP A 765 30.40 -31.33 14.59
C ASP A 765 29.75 -31.56 15.96
N LEU A 766 30.57 -31.71 17.01
CA LEU A 766 30.15 -31.97 18.39
C LEU A 766 30.46 -30.82 19.35
N VAL A 767 31.09 -29.73 18.90
CA VAL A 767 31.47 -28.62 19.80
C VAL A 767 31.16 -27.27 19.20
N LEU A 768 30.36 -26.49 19.92
CA LEU A 768 29.93 -25.14 19.58
C LEU A 768 30.40 -24.17 20.67
N VAL A 769 30.91 -23.00 20.30
CA VAL A 769 31.20 -21.90 21.24
C VAL A 769 30.14 -20.81 21.07
N ILE A 770 29.58 -20.36 22.18
CA ILE A 770 28.47 -19.40 22.23
C ILE A 770 28.83 -18.14 23.01
N SER A 771 28.13 -17.04 22.75
CA SER A 771 28.44 -15.71 23.29
C SER A 771 28.27 -15.58 24.80
N SER A 772 27.38 -16.36 25.40
CA SER A 772 27.16 -16.38 26.85
C SER A 772 26.53 -17.70 27.31
N PRO A 773 26.71 -18.12 28.57
CA PRO A 773 26.14 -19.37 29.07
C PRO A 773 24.61 -19.39 29.11
N PHE A 774 24.05 -20.58 29.00
CA PHE A 774 22.64 -20.85 29.28
C PHE A 774 22.38 -20.94 30.79
N ARG A 775 21.17 -20.55 31.21
CA ARG A 775 20.71 -20.65 32.61
C ARG A 775 19.25 -21.12 32.63
N PRO A 776 18.95 -22.34 33.10
CA PRO A 776 19.90 -23.38 33.54
C PRO A 776 20.81 -23.87 32.40
N ALA A 777 21.95 -24.46 32.77
CA ALA A 777 22.85 -25.10 31.81
C ALA A 777 22.13 -26.29 31.13
N PRO A 778 22.25 -26.45 29.80
CA PRO A 778 21.61 -27.57 29.12
C PRO A 778 22.30 -28.88 29.51
N ASP A 779 21.49 -29.92 29.71
CA ASP A 779 21.94 -31.27 30.03
C ASP A 779 21.13 -32.28 29.19
N GLY A 780 21.69 -32.66 28.04
CA GLY A 780 21.03 -33.57 27.10
C GLY A 780 19.78 -32.99 26.43
N GLU A 781 19.75 -31.67 26.23
CA GLU A 781 18.59 -30.96 25.69
C GLU A 781 18.58 -30.93 24.17
N VAL A 782 17.39 -30.83 23.59
CA VAL A 782 17.25 -30.55 22.16
C VAL A 782 17.58 -29.09 21.89
N TYR A 783 18.11 -28.83 20.71
CA TYR A 783 18.50 -27.49 20.31
C TYR A 783 17.93 -27.15 18.95
N GLU A 784 17.84 -25.86 18.68
CA GLU A 784 17.46 -25.33 17.39
C GLU A 784 18.51 -24.32 16.93
N ARG A 785 18.63 -24.13 15.63
CA ARG A 785 19.43 -23.10 15.01
C ARG A 785 18.50 -22.03 14.49
N LEU A 786 18.65 -20.84 15.03
CA LEU A 786 18.08 -19.61 14.50
C LEU A 786 19.15 -18.88 13.70
N GLY A 787 18.86 -18.35 12.52
CA GLY A 787 19.84 -17.60 11.75
C GLY A 787 20.39 -16.37 12.48
N ALA A 788 21.50 -15.84 11.95
CA ALA A 788 22.09 -14.61 12.44
C ALA A 788 21.06 -13.46 12.48
N GLU A 789 21.17 -12.56 13.46
CA GLU A 789 20.31 -11.37 13.60
C GLU A 789 20.60 -10.29 12.53
N GLY A 790 21.03 -10.68 11.33
CA GLY A 790 21.43 -9.74 10.26
C GLY A 790 20.35 -8.69 10.02
N GLU A 791 19.12 -9.13 9.75
CA GLU A 791 18.00 -8.23 9.50
C GLU A 791 17.57 -7.39 10.71
N VAL A 792 17.58 -7.97 11.92
CA VAL A 792 17.19 -7.25 13.14
C VAL A 792 18.21 -6.16 13.51
N THR A 793 19.49 -6.39 13.20
CA THR A 793 20.57 -5.46 13.55
C THR A 793 20.86 -4.45 12.45
N ARG A 794 20.63 -4.81 11.18
CA ARG A 794 21.04 -4.01 10.01
C ARG A 794 19.87 -3.45 9.20
N GLY A 795 18.66 -3.99 9.38
CA GLY A 795 17.46 -3.55 8.69
C GLY A 795 17.00 -2.15 9.08
N TYR A 796 16.08 -1.62 8.30
CA TYR A 796 15.39 -0.37 8.57
C TYR A 796 14.21 -0.63 9.50
N THR A 797 13.91 0.31 10.39
CA THR A 797 12.62 0.32 11.11
C THR A 797 11.62 1.13 10.31
N PHE A 798 10.33 0.80 10.37
CA PHE A 798 9.34 1.58 9.63
C PHE A 798 9.00 2.91 10.32
N GLY A 799 8.54 2.82 11.57
CA GLY A 799 7.94 3.95 12.29
C GLY A 799 8.97 4.98 12.74
N ALA A 800 8.61 6.25 12.59
CA ALA A 800 9.31 7.37 13.19
C ALA A 800 8.92 7.54 14.66
N PHE A 801 9.89 7.90 15.48
CA PHE A 801 9.66 8.26 16.88
C PHE A 801 9.94 9.75 17.04
N PRO A 802 8.93 10.62 16.95
CA PRO A 802 9.13 12.07 16.98
C PRO A 802 9.79 12.57 18.28
N HIS A 803 9.82 11.72 19.32
CA HIS A 803 10.42 11.94 20.63
C HIS A 803 11.90 11.55 20.76
N LEU A 804 12.48 10.86 19.78
CA LEU A 804 13.91 10.55 19.77
C LEU A 804 14.71 11.71 19.14
N MET A 805 15.95 11.91 19.60
CA MET A 805 16.75 13.10 19.30
C MET A 805 16.86 13.41 17.80
N ARG A 806 16.91 14.71 17.46
CA ARG A 806 16.81 15.29 16.11
C ARG A 806 17.74 14.70 15.03
N ASN A 807 18.76 13.93 15.40
CA ASN A 807 19.79 13.34 14.53
C ASN A 807 19.86 11.80 14.56
N SER A 808 18.97 11.08 15.25
CA SER A 808 19.11 9.63 15.53
C SER A 808 18.23 8.70 14.70
N GLY A 809 17.57 9.22 13.66
CA GLY A 809 16.46 8.54 13.01
C GLY A 809 16.75 7.92 11.65
N ASP A 810 16.99 6.61 11.59
CA ASP A 810 17.14 5.86 10.31
C ASP A 810 15.87 5.06 9.97
N SER A 811 14.71 5.46 10.51
CA SER A 811 13.45 4.85 10.10
C SER A 811 13.08 5.27 8.68
N ILE A 812 12.35 4.39 7.97
CA ILE A 812 11.84 4.67 6.62
C ILE A 812 11.03 5.96 6.59
N MET A 813 10.19 6.21 7.60
CA MET A 813 9.39 7.44 7.67
C MET A 813 10.23 8.71 7.87
N GLU A 814 11.31 8.65 8.64
CA GLU A 814 12.22 9.79 8.83
C GLU A 814 12.99 10.11 7.56
N LEU A 815 13.48 9.07 6.87
CA LEU A 815 14.09 9.22 5.55
C LEU A 815 13.07 9.83 4.57
N ALA A 816 11.83 9.34 4.56
CA ALA A 816 10.75 9.88 3.72
C ALA A 816 10.42 11.34 4.05
N GLY A 817 10.43 11.72 5.33
CA GLY A 817 10.27 13.11 5.75
C GLY A 817 11.39 14.00 5.26
N ASP A 818 12.64 13.56 5.33
CA ASP A 818 13.81 14.33 4.84
C ASP A 818 13.79 14.50 3.32
N LEU A 819 13.48 13.42 2.59
CA LEU A 819 13.29 13.50 1.13
C LEU A 819 12.09 14.40 0.79
N GLY A 820 10.98 14.27 1.51
CA GLY A 820 9.81 15.13 1.36
C GLY A 820 10.16 16.61 1.55
N ALA A 821 10.98 16.94 2.53
CA ALA A 821 11.46 18.30 2.76
C ALA A 821 12.29 18.82 1.56
N LEU A 822 13.20 18.01 1.02
CA LEU A 822 13.97 18.36 -0.18
C LEU A 822 13.07 18.61 -1.39
N LEU A 823 12.08 17.73 -1.62
CA LEU A 823 11.12 17.92 -2.72
C LEU A 823 10.24 19.14 -2.50
N CYS A 824 9.81 19.43 -1.27
CA CYS A 824 9.02 20.63 -0.99
C CYS A 824 9.82 21.93 -1.15
N LEU A 825 11.11 21.95 -0.76
CA LEU A 825 12.02 23.07 -1.03
C LEU A 825 12.14 23.29 -2.54
N GLY A 826 12.37 22.20 -3.29
CA GLY A 826 12.39 22.26 -4.75
C GLY A 826 11.06 22.76 -5.33
N GLY A 827 9.93 22.22 -4.86
CA GLY A 827 8.58 22.52 -5.36
C GLY A 827 8.24 23.98 -5.16
N THR A 828 8.55 24.51 -3.98
CA THR A 828 8.34 25.91 -3.65
C THR A 828 9.06 26.82 -4.65
N SER A 829 10.30 26.50 -5.04
CA SER A 829 11.07 27.32 -6.00
C SER A 829 10.41 27.44 -7.38
N HIS A 830 9.60 26.45 -7.80
CA HIS A 830 8.83 26.50 -9.06
C HIS A 830 7.51 27.26 -8.93
N MET A 831 7.04 27.45 -7.69
CA MET A 831 5.77 28.11 -7.40
C MET A 831 5.92 29.60 -7.17
N LEU A 832 7.13 30.11 -6.92
CA LEU A 832 7.38 31.52 -6.66
C LEU A 832 7.17 32.38 -7.91
N ASP A 833 6.57 33.54 -7.72
CA ASP A 833 6.52 34.58 -8.73
C ASP A 833 7.71 35.57 -8.62
N GLY A 834 7.72 36.59 -9.50
CA GLY A 834 8.76 37.62 -9.52
C GLY A 834 8.82 38.50 -8.26
N THR A 835 7.77 38.50 -7.44
CA THR A 835 7.70 39.27 -6.19
C THR A 835 8.12 38.45 -4.97
N GLU A 836 7.95 37.13 -5.02
CA GLU A 836 8.30 36.22 -3.93
C GLU A 836 9.75 35.74 -3.99
N SER A 837 10.32 35.63 -5.20
CA SER A 837 11.68 35.13 -5.48
C SER A 837 12.86 36.00 -5.01
N PRO A 838 12.76 37.34 -4.87
CA PRO A 838 13.86 38.15 -4.35
C PRO A 838 14.23 37.82 -2.89
N ILE A 839 15.52 37.90 -2.58
CA ILE A 839 16.12 37.66 -1.27
C ILE A 839 16.61 39.00 -0.73
N ALA A 840 15.78 39.65 0.09
CA ALA A 840 16.08 40.98 0.63
C ALA A 840 17.43 41.03 1.37
N ASP A 841 17.82 39.94 2.04
CA ASP A 841 19.09 39.84 2.79
C ASP A 841 20.35 39.89 1.91
N LEU A 842 20.24 39.64 0.60
CA LEU A 842 21.37 39.69 -0.33
C LEU A 842 21.48 41.05 -1.05
N VAL A 843 20.51 41.95 -0.88
CA VAL A 843 20.53 43.26 -1.54
C VAL A 843 21.64 44.12 -0.96
N GLY A 844 22.58 44.53 -1.83
CA GLY A 844 23.75 45.33 -1.43
C GLY A 844 24.87 44.52 -0.76
N MET A 845 24.82 43.19 -0.81
CA MET A 845 25.92 42.33 -0.35
C MET A 845 26.96 42.12 -1.46
N VAL A 846 28.22 41.96 -1.05
CA VAL A 846 29.35 41.56 -1.89
C VAL A 846 29.93 40.23 -1.39
N ASP A 847 30.52 39.45 -2.29
CA ASP A 847 31.24 38.23 -1.96
C ASP A 847 32.59 38.51 -1.28
N GLY A 848 33.31 37.46 -0.90
CA GLY A 848 34.64 37.57 -0.29
C GLY A 848 35.70 38.24 -1.17
N ALA A 849 35.46 38.39 -2.47
CA ALA A 849 36.32 39.12 -3.40
C ALA A 849 35.87 40.59 -3.59
N GLY A 850 34.83 41.04 -2.90
CA GLY A 850 34.25 42.37 -3.06
C GLY A 850 33.39 42.54 -4.31
N THR A 851 33.03 41.44 -4.98
CA THR A 851 32.16 41.45 -6.16
C THR A 851 30.70 41.40 -5.71
N ALA A 852 29.84 42.23 -6.31
CA ALA A 852 28.40 42.18 -6.02
C ALA A 852 27.84 40.78 -6.32
N ILE A 853 26.98 40.28 -5.43
CA ILE A 853 26.35 38.97 -5.61
C ILE A 853 25.49 38.99 -6.88
N ALA A 854 25.86 38.17 -7.86
CA ALA A 854 25.37 38.25 -9.24
C ALA A 854 23.85 38.04 -9.38
N SER A 855 23.22 37.32 -8.46
CA SER A 855 21.76 37.13 -8.41
C SER A 855 21.24 37.21 -6.98
N THR A 856 20.28 38.10 -6.74
CA THR A 856 19.57 38.21 -5.46
C THR A 856 18.22 37.52 -5.49
N THR A 857 17.94 36.69 -6.49
CA THR A 857 16.69 35.91 -6.60
C THR A 857 16.96 34.42 -6.43
N LEU A 858 15.94 33.69 -5.96
CA LEU A 858 15.96 32.23 -5.94
C LEU A 858 15.86 31.66 -7.37
N THR A 859 16.72 30.69 -7.67
CA THR A 859 16.65 29.88 -8.89
C THR A 859 15.63 28.75 -8.73
N ARG A 860 15.12 28.24 -9.85
CA ARG A 860 14.28 27.03 -9.84
C ARG A 860 15.15 25.81 -9.65
N VAL A 861 14.86 25.03 -8.61
CA VAL A 861 15.53 23.77 -8.31
C VAL A 861 14.97 22.67 -9.19
N GLN A 862 15.79 22.04 -10.03
CA GLN A 862 15.43 20.90 -10.86
C GLN A 862 16.00 19.59 -10.30
N ARG A 863 17.18 19.63 -9.67
CA ARG A 863 17.97 18.43 -9.33
C ARG A 863 17.25 17.45 -8.40
N VAL A 864 16.45 17.94 -7.45
CA VAL A 864 15.73 17.07 -6.51
C VAL A 864 14.58 16.30 -7.16
N PHE A 865 14.12 16.71 -8.35
CA PHE A 865 13.01 16.04 -9.04
C PHE A 865 13.54 14.89 -9.88
N GLY A 866 13.54 13.70 -9.28
CA GLY A 866 13.55 12.47 -10.05
C GLY A 866 12.14 12.10 -10.43
N ASN A 867 11.93 11.79 -11.71
CA ASN A 867 10.69 11.15 -12.09
C ASN A 867 10.83 9.66 -11.79
N TRP A 868 10.55 9.26 -10.57
CA TRP A 868 10.63 7.88 -10.11
C TRP A 868 9.31 7.15 -10.37
N SER A 869 9.35 5.84 -10.67
CA SER A 869 8.24 4.90 -10.33
C SER A 869 7.79 5.12 -8.89
N LEU A 870 6.65 4.66 -8.39
CA LEU A 870 6.31 4.75 -6.97
C LEU A 870 6.35 3.38 -6.27
N ASP A 871 6.33 2.29 -7.05
CA ASP A 871 6.27 0.92 -6.55
C ASP A 871 7.63 0.23 -6.37
N ARG A 872 8.64 0.66 -7.15
CA ARG A 872 9.91 -0.05 -7.32
C ARG A 872 11.08 0.90 -7.35
N ARG A 873 12.24 0.46 -6.87
CA ARG A 873 13.46 1.30 -6.83
C ARG A 873 14.66 0.54 -7.34
N LEU A 874 15.60 1.29 -7.91
CA LEU A 874 16.92 0.77 -8.22
C LEU A 874 17.87 0.87 -7.03
N VAL A 875 18.85 -0.03 -7.01
CA VAL A 875 19.97 0.03 -6.07
C VAL A 875 20.71 1.37 -6.15
N GLU A 876 20.96 1.86 -7.37
CA GLU A 876 21.67 3.14 -7.56
C GLU A 876 20.85 4.36 -7.10
N GLU A 877 19.52 4.32 -7.25
CA GLU A 877 18.64 5.38 -6.74
C GLU A 877 18.63 5.38 -5.21
N TRP A 878 18.58 4.20 -4.58
CA TRP A 878 18.66 4.10 -3.13
C TRP A 878 20.01 4.58 -2.60
N ARG A 879 21.11 4.29 -3.30
CA ARG A 879 22.44 4.83 -2.97
C ARG A 879 22.48 6.35 -3.11
N GLU A 880 21.91 6.89 -4.18
CA GLU A 880 21.87 8.35 -4.41
C GLU A 880 21.08 9.06 -3.32
N LEU A 881 19.99 8.46 -2.82
CA LEU A 881 19.13 9.09 -1.82
C LEU A 881 19.57 8.83 -0.37
N VAL A 882 19.90 7.59 -0.03
CA VAL A 882 19.92 7.07 1.35
C VAL A 882 21.32 6.66 1.80
N THR A 883 21.98 5.71 1.12
CA THR A 883 23.20 5.07 1.66
C THR A 883 24.51 5.68 1.18
N GLY A 884 24.48 6.48 0.12
CA GLY A 884 25.67 6.90 -0.61
C GLY A 884 26.31 5.76 -1.43
N GLY A 885 27.43 6.09 -2.08
CA GLY A 885 28.17 5.19 -2.97
C GLY A 885 27.55 5.01 -4.36
N ALA A 886 26.70 5.94 -4.80
CA ALA A 886 26.11 5.90 -6.13
C ALA A 886 27.15 6.19 -7.23
N VAL A 887 26.99 5.57 -8.39
CA VAL A 887 27.84 5.86 -9.55
C VAL A 887 27.41 7.18 -10.19
N ALA A 888 28.34 8.13 -10.32
CA ALA A 888 28.07 9.43 -10.93
C ALA A 888 27.54 9.28 -12.37
N ARG A 889 26.41 9.93 -12.66
CA ARG A 889 25.79 9.95 -13.99
C ARG A 889 26.48 10.99 -14.88
N GLY A 890 27.61 10.64 -15.49
CA GLY A 890 28.25 11.46 -16.54
C GLY A 890 29.79 11.51 -16.47
N ALA A 891 30.43 11.71 -17.63
CA ALA A 891 31.88 11.67 -17.83
C ALA A 891 32.60 13.04 -17.71
N GLY A 892 31.91 14.10 -17.25
CA GLY A 892 32.50 15.43 -17.08
C GLY A 892 33.28 15.57 -15.77
N ALA A 893 34.28 16.46 -15.74
CA ALA A 893 35.07 16.77 -14.54
C ALA A 893 34.13 16.97 -13.33
N ALA A 894 34.23 16.07 -12.37
CA ALA A 894 33.20 15.90 -11.35
C ALA A 894 33.16 17.14 -10.44
N ASP A 895 32.07 17.90 -10.54
CA ASP A 895 31.74 18.97 -9.60
C ASP A 895 31.90 18.44 -8.16
N PRO A 896 32.68 19.10 -7.28
CA PRO A 896 32.94 18.60 -5.93
C PRO A 896 31.66 18.36 -5.11
N GLY A 897 30.62 19.17 -5.36
CA GLY A 897 29.31 18.98 -4.75
C GLY A 897 28.66 17.68 -5.21
N GLU A 898 28.66 17.40 -6.51
CA GLU A 898 28.18 16.13 -7.09
C GLU A 898 28.94 14.92 -6.53
N VAL A 899 30.27 14.99 -6.43
CA VAL A 899 31.09 13.90 -5.85
C VAL A 899 30.66 13.61 -4.42
N THR A 900 30.48 14.66 -3.62
CA THR A 900 30.07 14.53 -2.22
C THR A 900 28.67 13.93 -2.12
N LEU A 901 27.71 14.39 -2.95
CA LEU A 901 26.35 13.81 -3.01
C LEU A 901 26.37 12.33 -3.37
N MET A 902 27.15 11.92 -4.37
CA MET A 902 27.24 10.52 -4.79
C MET A 902 27.88 9.64 -3.72
N GLN A 903 28.89 10.16 -3.02
CA GLN A 903 29.57 9.44 -1.94
C GLN A 903 28.68 9.27 -0.71
N GLN A 904 27.93 10.31 -0.33
CA GLN A 904 27.21 10.35 0.95
C GLN A 904 25.72 10.01 0.83
N GLY A 905 25.11 10.23 -0.34
CA GLY A 905 23.66 10.25 -0.51
C GLY A 905 23.06 11.61 -0.14
N TRP A 906 21.89 11.93 -0.69
CA TRP A 906 21.24 13.24 -0.52
C TRP A 906 20.81 13.48 0.95
N ILE A 907 20.14 12.50 1.56
CA ILE A 907 19.60 12.63 2.92
C ILE A 907 20.72 12.73 3.96
N PRO A 908 21.76 11.86 3.95
CA PRO A 908 22.89 12.02 4.87
C PRO A 908 23.64 13.34 4.67
N THR A 909 23.79 13.80 3.42
CA THR A 909 24.41 15.10 3.14
C THR A 909 23.64 16.25 3.80
N LEU A 910 22.31 16.29 3.65
CA LEU A 910 21.46 17.30 4.28
C LEU A 910 21.62 17.29 5.81
N ARG A 911 21.54 16.10 6.42
CA ARG A 911 21.67 15.95 7.88
C ARG A 911 23.05 16.39 8.39
N LYS A 912 24.13 16.04 7.69
CA LYS A 912 25.50 16.46 8.04
C LYS A 912 25.69 17.95 7.84
N TRP A 913 25.15 18.53 6.77
CA TRP A 913 25.20 19.97 6.56
C TRP A 913 24.43 20.76 7.64
N LEU A 914 23.31 20.24 8.15
CA LEU A 914 22.62 20.86 9.30
C LEU A 914 23.49 20.93 10.56
N GLN A 915 24.42 20.00 10.77
CA GLN A 915 25.39 20.07 11.87
C GLN A 915 26.40 21.21 11.68
N VAL A 916 26.74 21.55 10.41
CA VAL A 916 27.54 22.74 10.08
C VAL A 916 26.77 24.04 10.34
N VAL A 917 25.45 24.02 10.15
CA VAL A 917 24.58 25.17 10.46
C VAL A 917 24.42 25.36 11.98
N ASP A 918 24.37 24.27 12.75
CA ASP A 918 24.25 24.35 14.22
C ASP A 918 25.47 24.98 14.89
N ASP A 919 26.66 24.73 14.36
CA ASP A 919 27.87 25.36 14.87
C ASP A 919 27.91 26.83 14.43
N GLN A 920 27.49 27.71 15.34
CA GLN A 920 27.49 29.16 15.14
C GLN A 920 28.89 29.74 14.88
N GLY A 921 29.95 29.04 15.28
CA GLY A 921 31.33 29.42 14.98
C GLY A 921 31.84 28.87 13.65
N ALA A 922 31.16 27.89 13.06
CA ALA A 922 31.56 27.26 11.82
C ALA A 922 31.25 28.13 10.61
N ASN A 923 32.28 28.35 9.80
CA ASN A 923 32.14 28.91 8.47
C ASN A 923 31.78 27.77 7.48
N ALA A 924 30.63 27.90 6.82
CA ALA A 924 30.14 26.94 5.82
C ALA A 924 31.03 26.88 4.55
N ALA A 925 31.82 27.93 4.28
CA ALA A 925 32.76 27.99 3.17
C ALA A 925 34.20 27.54 3.55
N ASP A 926 34.43 27.06 4.78
CA ASP A 926 35.75 26.62 5.21
C ASP A 926 36.06 25.20 4.73
N ALA A 927 37.13 25.05 3.94
CA ALA A 927 37.58 23.78 3.40
C ALA A 927 38.33 22.90 4.41
N ALA A 928 38.82 23.49 5.51
CA ALA A 928 39.59 22.79 6.54
C ALA A 928 38.73 22.38 7.76
N ALA A 929 37.53 22.95 7.91
CA ALA A 929 36.63 22.64 9.01
C ALA A 929 35.78 21.40 8.72
N HIS A 930 35.54 20.59 9.76
CA HIS A 930 34.81 19.31 9.71
C HIS A 930 33.77 19.24 10.84
N SER A 931 32.81 20.15 10.84
CA SER A 931 31.86 20.31 11.96
C SER A 931 30.93 19.11 12.13
N ALA A 932 30.72 18.33 11.06
CA ALA A 932 29.95 17.08 11.08
C ALA A 932 30.75 15.87 11.63
N GLY A 933 32.06 16.02 11.83
CA GLY A 933 32.95 14.95 12.31
C GLY A 933 34.22 14.83 11.47
N LEU A 934 35.34 14.41 12.10
CA LEU A 934 36.66 14.36 11.45
C LEU A 934 36.76 13.38 10.27
N SER A 935 35.90 12.36 10.22
CA SER A 935 35.81 11.40 9.11
C SER A 935 34.82 11.83 8.01
N GLU A 936 34.16 12.97 8.20
CA GLU A 936 33.12 13.47 7.30
C GLU A 936 33.69 14.47 6.29
N PRO A 937 32.98 14.74 5.17
CA PRO A 937 33.37 15.79 4.24
C PRO A 937 33.49 17.14 4.94
N SER A 938 34.35 18.03 4.42
CA SER A 938 34.54 19.37 4.99
C SER A 938 33.27 20.21 4.89
N ASN A 939 33.19 21.27 5.70
CA ASN A 939 32.08 22.23 5.66
C ASN A 939 31.83 22.76 4.25
N LEU A 940 32.91 23.11 3.52
CA LEU A 940 32.82 23.56 2.13
C LEU A 940 32.25 22.48 1.21
N ALA A 941 32.72 21.23 1.31
CA ALA A 941 32.25 20.13 0.48
C ALA A 941 30.76 19.84 0.71
N LEU A 942 30.31 19.81 1.97
CA LEU A 942 28.90 19.65 2.32
C LEU A 942 28.06 20.82 1.78
N SER A 943 28.54 22.05 1.91
CA SER A 943 27.83 23.24 1.42
C SER A 943 27.77 23.28 -0.12
N GLN A 944 28.82 22.88 -0.82
CA GLN A 944 28.81 22.72 -2.27
C GLN A 944 27.83 21.62 -2.71
N ALA A 945 27.73 20.53 -1.94
CA ALA A 945 26.77 19.46 -2.19
C ALA A 945 25.31 19.95 -2.04
N ILE A 946 25.00 20.76 -1.01
CA ILE A 946 23.67 21.37 -0.86
C ILE A 946 23.39 22.40 -1.94
N ALA A 947 24.37 23.23 -2.29
CA ALA A 947 24.25 24.16 -3.41
C ALA A 947 23.91 23.41 -4.71
N ARG A 948 24.62 22.32 -4.98
CA ARG A 948 24.38 21.45 -6.14
C ARG A 948 22.99 20.81 -6.10
N LEU A 949 22.60 20.27 -4.95
CA LEU A 949 21.30 19.61 -4.77
C LEU A 949 20.12 20.56 -4.98
N LEU A 950 20.29 21.84 -4.61
CA LEU A 950 19.27 22.88 -4.74
C LEU A 950 19.47 23.81 -5.95
N ASP A 951 20.33 23.47 -6.90
CA ASP A 951 20.68 24.30 -8.08
C ASP A 951 20.98 25.77 -7.72
N MET A 952 21.72 25.96 -6.62
CA MET A 952 22.19 27.24 -6.12
C MET A 952 23.68 27.43 -6.43
N PRO A 953 24.17 28.69 -6.48
CA PRO A 953 25.60 28.97 -6.58
C PRO A 953 26.41 28.33 -5.45
N ALA A 954 27.68 28.03 -5.71
CA ALA A 954 28.61 27.57 -4.69
C ALA A 954 28.68 28.60 -3.53
N PRO A 955 28.82 28.13 -2.27
CA PRO A 955 28.76 29.00 -1.11
C PRO A 955 29.89 30.04 -1.13
N SER A 956 29.52 31.31 -1.01
CA SER A 956 30.45 32.44 -0.87
C SER A 956 30.15 33.21 0.40
N LEU A 957 31.20 33.63 1.10
CA LEU A 957 31.06 34.52 2.26
C LEU A 957 30.50 35.87 1.79
N VAL A 958 29.46 36.36 2.48
CA VAL A 958 28.86 37.65 2.15
C VAL A 958 29.21 38.71 3.19
N THR A 959 29.51 39.92 2.70
CA THR A 959 29.67 41.12 3.54
C THR A 959 28.89 42.27 2.95
N ARG A 960 28.52 43.27 3.77
CA ARG A 960 27.81 44.45 3.29
C ARG A 960 28.75 45.27 2.41
N GLY A 961 28.32 45.56 1.18
CA GLY A 961 29.06 46.43 0.28
C GLY A 961 29.24 47.85 0.83
N PRO A 962 30.26 48.58 0.35
CA PRO A 962 30.54 49.96 0.76
C PRO A 962 29.41 50.95 0.43
#